data_AF-A0A928J9J4-F1
#
_entry.id   AF-A0A928J9J4-F1
#
_cell.length_a   1.000
_cell.length_b   1.000
_cell.length_c   1.000
_cell.angle_alpha   90.00
_cell.angle_beta   90.00
_cell.angle_gamma   90.00
#
_symmetry.space_group_name_H-M   'P 1'
#
loop_
_entity.id
_entity.type
_entity.pdbx_description
1 polymer ?
#
loop_
_entity_poly.entity_id
_entity_poly.type
_entity_poly.pdbx_seq_one_letter_code
_entity_poly.pdbx_strand_id
1 'polypeptide(L)'
;ELFMKMRIFSALSALAIIAGSVCGIFAADAVVDVAELSPRATVELIDGEIIGLTGLVSVDHLKSQFDGTVAIYTASGEEMIGDVTVPSDSVIKSGAEIIAYVTVPGDATKDGSINLADASAVLKQIAKWPVDVSEKASDVNKDSKVNLSDVSLLLKYIAKWDVYIFDEALTFPVFTAGRTEYKLLANDPAIDEKIVSGIKAVTGNDIEVITEATEGDRFITVGKDLFEKYDFIDKSAVTATPDTAYIDTYAKNIYLTANSDEGVAECVNYITYKAFSPELDFSILKGTAGHIDDTEISCVDIVRDGTPVYSLTRPEKASSTLEEATGIIENKIKEDFYSKYSVFTDFEEDDSVMGEVDVSYDEILIGQTNRRESRDVYMTLSQGEYVIRMMGNKLVILGYNDDLTYLAACDFVENMVRSDDGKNFSFPSDFCVVKRPYDTVAGKKPSVEIEDISPSGDKLELECEKWVATEMEFISSVDYTDPVYTMDMDAVFYNKETGTAYSVPAFWDGGRSFKVRFALTEAGTWEFYTVCSDTENAGLHHRYGTVVCSEYSGELDIYKHGFVKTVPGKNYFVYDDGTPFFYLADTHWTLPLEQLDGYGSIEDQASAGITQDIAAEYGITSQFKYIMDYRAEQGYTVIQSQPLGWWTDPGQNSWFADDHGNIYTYGVNDFILDKFQQYDKHFAYIAELGLVHANSQFSSVPALMTEYFAGNITEERLEKLCRYWVARYGAYPVMWTTAQEADNDYYGEDRGDCEATPDNNPWHFVIDYMHKYDPYAHPSTCHQEHWFYTGANNSSFDDRDAHTWYAAQYYLQLHLEDPFTWQFLRDYYGNIGSKPVVNYEGRYDHFWVGTYGARAQGWQAFMNGHVGYGYGVQPIWSIFWSGVEGIDDSSDELGTYNRDDNWVEGLYAEAGEQVTYIKNLLENYEWWRLVPCFNGSYYYEPNGWGYSVSTIENDVYLGYFYGTGENYTALGTLMSMKNGEYEVTWLNCRTGEYTESFTVNITDGKYKIPKKPGDGDWVITVEYIGK
;
A
#
# COMPACT_ATOMS: atom_id res chain seq x y z
N GLU A 1 -36.86 4.51 -33.05
CA GLU A 1 -36.42 3.17 -32.60
C GLU A 1 -35.07 3.18 -31.88
N LEU A 2 -33.98 3.69 -32.47
CA LEU A 2 -32.65 3.69 -31.82
C LEU A 2 -32.63 4.47 -30.48
N PHE A 3 -33.25 5.64 -30.43
CA PHE A 3 -33.42 6.43 -29.20
C PHE A 3 -34.35 5.77 -28.15
N MET A 4 -35.27 4.93 -28.61
CA MET A 4 -36.18 4.18 -27.74
C MET A 4 -35.47 2.93 -27.18
N LYS A 5 -34.62 2.29 -28.00
CA LYS A 5 -33.74 1.20 -27.60
C LYS A 5 -32.64 1.67 -26.65
N MET A 6 -32.06 2.86 -26.84
CA MET A 6 -31.11 3.45 -25.88
C MET A 6 -31.78 3.75 -24.54
N ARG A 7 -33.00 4.30 -24.50
CA ARG A 7 -33.72 4.49 -23.24
C ARG A 7 -34.11 3.19 -22.55
N ILE A 8 -34.43 2.13 -23.31
CA ILE A 8 -34.71 0.79 -22.75
C ILE A 8 -33.41 0.14 -22.24
N PHE A 9 -32.27 0.35 -22.91
CA PHE A 9 -30.97 -0.15 -22.49
C PHE A 9 -30.47 0.58 -21.22
N SER A 10 -30.57 1.91 -21.17
CA SER A 10 -30.27 2.69 -19.96
C SER A 10 -31.24 2.38 -18.82
N ALA A 11 -32.52 2.11 -19.13
CA ALA A 11 -33.48 1.64 -18.12
C ALA A 11 -33.15 0.22 -17.63
N LEU A 12 -32.65 -0.68 -18.49
CA LEU A 12 -32.17 -2.02 -18.11
C LEU A 12 -30.85 -1.97 -17.34
N SER A 13 -29.94 -1.04 -17.64
CA SER A 13 -28.70 -0.83 -16.88
C SER A 13 -28.96 -0.18 -15.52
N ALA A 14 -29.89 0.79 -15.45
CA ALA A 14 -30.35 1.34 -14.17
C ALA A 14 -31.16 0.31 -13.37
N LEU A 15 -31.97 -0.54 -14.02
CA LEU A 15 -32.62 -1.69 -13.40
C LEU A 15 -31.65 -2.81 -13.03
N ALA A 16 -30.46 -2.91 -13.63
CA ALA A 16 -29.43 -3.89 -13.29
C ALA A 16 -28.53 -3.40 -12.16
N ILE A 17 -28.30 -2.08 -12.04
CA ILE A 17 -27.68 -1.47 -10.85
C ILE A 17 -28.69 -1.54 -9.70
N ILE A 18 -29.97 -1.25 -9.94
CA ILE A 18 -31.02 -1.49 -8.95
C ILE A 18 -31.15 -3.00 -8.68
N ALA A 19 -31.13 -3.92 -9.66
CA ALA A 19 -31.25 -5.36 -9.37
C ALA A 19 -29.98 -5.99 -8.75
N GLY A 20 -28.80 -5.43 -9.00
CA GLY A 20 -27.53 -5.83 -8.39
C GLY A 20 -27.33 -5.25 -6.98
N SER A 21 -27.94 -4.10 -6.70
CA SER A 21 -27.92 -3.45 -5.38
C SER A 21 -29.23 -3.62 -4.57
N VAL A 22 -30.27 -4.25 -5.14
CA VAL A 22 -31.62 -4.40 -4.52
C VAL A 22 -32.12 -5.87 -4.52
N CYS A 23 -31.31 -6.86 -4.89
CA CYS A 23 -31.60 -8.26 -4.53
C CYS A 23 -31.22 -8.55 -3.06
N GLY A 24 -31.86 -7.80 -2.16
CA GLY A 24 -31.72 -7.87 -0.71
C GLY A 24 -32.54 -6.82 0.03
N ILE A 25 -33.58 -6.23 -0.58
CA ILE A 25 -34.48 -5.30 0.12
C ILE A 25 -35.93 -5.72 -0.17
N PHE A 26 -36.38 -6.77 0.52
CA PHE A 26 -37.73 -6.75 1.06
C PHE A 26 -37.58 -6.59 2.57
N ALA A 27 -37.45 -5.34 3.03
CA ALA A 27 -38.08 -4.97 4.30
C ALA A 27 -38.55 -3.54 4.21
N ALA A 28 -39.73 -3.36 4.78
CA ALA A 28 -40.33 -2.11 5.19
C ALA A 28 -39.31 -1.00 5.47
N ASP A 29 -39.55 0.17 4.89
CA ASP A 29 -39.29 1.50 5.45
C ASP A 29 -38.25 1.52 6.58
N ALA A 30 -36.96 1.35 6.24
CA ALA A 30 -35.88 1.76 7.13
C ALA A 30 -35.85 3.29 7.12
N VAL A 31 -36.79 3.89 7.85
CA VAL A 31 -36.77 5.30 8.23
C VAL A 31 -35.69 5.42 9.29
N VAL A 32 -34.76 6.35 9.12
CA VAL A 32 -33.89 6.79 10.22
C VAL A 32 -34.82 7.30 11.33
N ASP A 33 -34.99 6.49 12.37
CA ASP A 33 -35.98 6.74 13.41
C ASP A 33 -35.63 8.03 14.17
N VAL A 34 -36.65 8.86 14.42
CA VAL A 34 -36.54 10.19 15.05
C VAL A 34 -35.99 10.09 16.50
N ALA A 35 -35.83 8.87 17.02
CA ALA A 35 -35.25 8.59 18.33
C ALA A 35 -33.71 8.72 18.40
N GLU A 36 -33.00 8.84 17.27
CA GLU A 36 -31.53 9.10 17.22
C GLU A 36 -31.19 10.60 17.02
N LEU A 37 -32.08 11.52 17.40
CA LEU A 37 -31.82 12.98 17.41
C LEU A 37 -30.68 13.33 18.40
N SER A 38 -29.44 13.25 17.93
CA SER A 38 -28.27 13.75 18.64
C SER A 38 -28.26 15.29 18.61
N PRO A 39 -28.10 15.99 19.75
CA PRO A 39 -28.30 17.43 19.87
C PRO A 39 -27.12 18.28 19.34
N ARG A 40 -26.54 17.93 18.20
CA ARG A 40 -25.31 18.57 17.67
C ARG A 40 -25.54 19.48 16.45
N ALA A 41 -26.59 20.29 16.45
CA ALA A 41 -26.73 21.36 15.46
C ALA A 41 -26.39 22.72 16.10
N THR A 42 -25.19 23.25 15.86
CA THR A 42 -24.96 24.70 15.97
C THR A 42 -25.43 25.33 14.66
N VAL A 43 -26.57 26.01 14.70
CA VAL A 43 -27.15 26.68 13.53
C VAL A 43 -26.47 28.03 13.33
N GLU A 44 -25.73 28.19 12.24
CA GLU A 44 -25.30 29.51 11.76
C GLU A 44 -26.11 29.91 10.52
N LEU A 45 -26.59 31.16 10.50
CA LEU A 45 -27.28 31.74 9.35
C LEU A 45 -26.29 32.47 8.46
N ILE A 46 -26.10 31.98 7.24
CA ILE A 46 -25.27 32.66 6.24
C ILE A 46 -26.13 32.83 4.97
N ASP A 47 -26.28 34.07 4.51
CA ASP A 47 -27.03 34.43 3.29
C ASP A 47 -28.47 33.88 3.19
N GLY A 48 -29.14 33.68 4.32
CA GLY A 48 -30.52 33.17 4.37
C GLY A 48 -30.62 31.65 4.26
N GLU A 49 -29.53 30.92 4.52
CA GLU A 49 -29.50 29.46 4.64
C GLU A 49 -28.93 29.04 5.99
N ILE A 50 -29.39 27.88 6.46
CA ILE A 50 -28.88 27.26 7.67
C ILE A 50 -27.65 26.42 7.34
N ILE A 51 -26.56 26.69 8.04
CA ILE A 51 -25.30 25.95 7.93
C ILE A 51 -25.02 25.29 9.28
N GLY A 52 -24.47 24.06 9.26
CA GLY A 52 -24.18 23.27 10.46
C GLY A 52 -25.23 22.22 10.83
N LEU A 53 -26.14 21.88 9.91
CA LEU A 53 -27.03 20.71 10.07
C LEU A 53 -26.32 19.45 9.54
N THR A 54 -25.95 18.55 10.45
CA THR A 54 -25.24 17.29 10.18
C THR A 54 -26.16 16.06 10.21
N GLY A 55 -27.48 16.26 10.10
CA GLY A 55 -28.47 15.20 10.05
C GLY A 55 -29.91 15.69 10.22
N LEU A 56 -30.85 14.75 10.40
CA LEU A 56 -32.26 15.06 10.67
C LEU A 56 -32.38 15.90 11.95
N VAL A 57 -33.21 16.95 11.91
CA VAL A 57 -33.44 17.83 13.06
C VAL A 57 -34.94 18.00 13.29
N SER A 58 -35.38 18.03 14.55
CA SER A 58 -36.78 18.30 14.87
C SER A 58 -37.12 19.79 14.83
N VAL A 59 -38.37 20.10 14.54
CA VAL A 59 -38.89 21.48 14.51
C VAL A 59 -38.67 22.20 15.84
N ASP A 60 -38.93 21.54 16.97
CA ASP A 60 -38.75 22.14 18.29
C ASP A 60 -37.28 22.37 18.63
N HIS A 61 -36.39 21.43 18.26
CA HIS A 61 -34.94 21.61 18.42
C HIS A 61 -34.43 22.75 17.54
N LEU A 62 -34.82 22.79 16.26
CA LEU A 62 -34.38 23.83 15.32
C LEU A 62 -34.87 25.21 15.75
N LYS A 63 -36.11 25.33 16.22
CA LYS A 63 -36.66 26.59 16.80
C LYS A 63 -35.86 27.05 18.02
N SER A 64 -35.37 26.13 18.84
CA SER A 64 -34.60 26.47 20.05
C SER A 64 -33.26 27.13 19.76
N GLN A 65 -32.75 27.03 18.52
CA GLN A 65 -31.49 27.64 18.10
C GLN A 65 -31.61 29.12 17.71
N PHE A 66 -32.83 29.70 17.70
CA PHE A 66 -33.04 31.11 17.33
C PHE A 66 -33.41 31.96 18.55
N ASP A 67 -32.76 33.12 18.69
CA ASP A 67 -33.12 34.15 19.66
C ASP A 67 -34.39 34.90 19.21
N GLY A 68 -35.57 34.27 19.30
CA GLY A 68 -36.86 34.86 18.94
C GLY A 68 -37.99 33.87 18.63
N THR A 69 -39.22 34.34 18.42
CA THR A 69 -40.34 33.47 17.99
C THR A 69 -40.30 33.27 16.48
N VAL A 70 -39.85 32.09 16.04
CA VAL A 70 -39.83 31.69 14.64
C VAL A 70 -40.82 30.56 14.37
N ALA A 71 -41.39 30.54 13.16
CA ALA A 71 -42.27 29.50 12.66
C ALA A 71 -41.61 28.82 11.46
N ILE A 72 -41.68 27.48 11.41
CA ILE A 72 -41.09 26.68 10.34
C ILE A 72 -42.23 26.19 9.47
N TYR A 73 -42.09 26.32 8.15
CA TYR A 73 -43.08 25.89 7.17
C TYR A 73 -42.44 24.87 6.23
N THR A 74 -43.21 23.89 5.78
CA THR A 74 -42.79 23.01 4.67
C THR A 74 -42.61 23.84 3.39
N ALA A 75 -41.93 23.28 2.38
CA ALA A 75 -41.82 23.89 1.06
C ALA A 75 -43.19 24.21 0.41
N SER A 76 -44.23 23.43 0.75
CA SER A 76 -45.63 23.65 0.31
C SER A 76 -46.37 24.74 1.08
N GLY A 77 -45.79 25.28 2.16
CA GLY A 77 -46.30 26.41 2.93
C GLY A 77 -47.16 26.03 4.15
N GLU A 78 -47.14 24.78 4.61
CA GLU A 78 -47.84 24.33 5.82
C GLU A 78 -46.96 24.53 7.06
N GLU A 79 -47.53 25.07 8.14
CA GLU A 79 -46.76 25.33 9.38
C GLU A 79 -46.48 24.04 10.14
N MET A 80 -45.21 23.82 10.49
CA MET A 80 -44.73 22.68 11.24
C MET A 80 -44.64 23.00 12.75
N ILE A 81 -45.14 22.08 13.58
CA ILE A 81 -45.20 22.21 15.04
C ILE A 81 -44.89 20.88 15.74
N GLY A 82 -44.27 20.94 16.91
CA GLY A 82 -43.94 19.76 17.73
C GLY A 82 -42.63 19.09 17.34
N ASP A 83 -42.44 17.85 17.79
CA ASP A 83 -41.19 17.10 17.62
C ASP A 83 -41.20 16.28 16.31
N VAL A 84 -41.40 16.96 15.19
CA VAL A 84 -41.40 16.37 13.83
C VAL A 84 -40.13 16.77 13.10
N THR A 85 -39.55 15.89 12.29
CA THR A 85 -38.36 16.19 11.48
C THR A 85 -38.63 17.29 10.46
N VAL A 86 -37.66 18.17 10.25
CA VAL A 86 -37.73 19.28 9.29
C VAL A 86 -37.19 18.79 7.95
N PRO A 87 -38.00 18.72 6.88
CA PRO A 87 -37.52 18.29 5.56
C PRO A 87 -36.67 19.36 4.88
N SER A 88 -35.83 18.91 3.94
CA SER A 88 -35.16 19.78 2.98
C SER A 88 -36.15 20.70 2.24
N ASP A 89 -35.67 21.89 1.88
CA ASP A 89 -36.43 22.99 1.28
C ASP A 89 -37.51 23.62 2.20
N SER A 90 -37.56 23.26 3.49
CA SER A 90 -38.40 23.95 4.47
C SER A 90 -37.97 25.41 4.69
N VAL A 91 -38.90 26.24 5.16
CA VAL A 91 -38.72 27.69 5.26
C VAL A 91 -38.96 28.16 6.69
N ILE A 92 -37.99 28.84 7.28
CA ILE A 92 -38.12 29.48 8.59
C ILE A 92 -38.55 30.93 8.41
N LYS A 93 -39.56 31.35 9.17
CA LYS A 93 -40.11 32.71 9.17
C LYS A 93 -40.12 33.32 10.56
N SER A 94 -39.82 34.62 10.62
CA SER A 94 -40.08 35.45 11.78
C SER A 94 -41.22 36.43 11.42
N GLY A 95 -42.42 36.18 11.95
CA GLY A 95 -43.61 36.89 11.49
C GLY A 95 -43.94 36.60 10.01
N ALA A 96 -43.96 37.64 9.16
CA ALA A 96 -44.25 37.51 7.72
C ALA A 96 -42.99 37.38 6.84
N GLU A 97 -41.80 37.50 7.43
CA GLU A 97 -40.52 37.52 6.72
C GLU A 97 -39.87 36.14 6.74
N ILE A 98 -39.39 35.68 5.57
CA ILE A 98 -38.57 34.47 5.45
C ILE A 98 -37.16 34.83 5.88
N ILE A 99 -36.64 34.10 6.87
CA ILE A 99 -35.31 34.35 7.43
C ILE A 99 -34.31 33.26 7.05
N ALA A 100 -34.77 32.05 6.73
CA ALA A 100 -33.88 30.97 6.30
C ALA A 100 -34.59 29.88 5.48
N TYR A 101 -33.83 29.21 4.62
CA TYR A 101 -34.17 27.92 4.03
C TYR A 101 -33.39 26.80 4.71
N VAL A 102 -34.04 25.65 4.89
CA VAL A 102 -33.46 24.46 5.52
C VAL A 102 -33.03 23.49 4.43
N THR A 103 -31.77 23.07 4.47
CA THR A 103 -31.26 21.97 3.65
C THR A 103 -30.78 20.89 4.61
N VAL A 104 -31.33 19.68 4.48
CA VAL A 104 -30.89 18.53 5.25
C VAL A 104 -30.11 17.60 4.30
N PRO A 105 -28.78 17.49 4.46
CA PRO A 105 -27.96 16.63 3.62
C PRO A 105 -28.51 15.20 3.57
N GLY A 106 -28.67 14.64 2.38
CA GLY A 106 -29.19 13.29 2.18
C GLY A 106 -30.72 13.18 2.11
N ASP A 107 -31.50 14.17 2.53
CA ASP A 107 -32.98 14.21 2.33
C ASP A 107 -33.28 14.80 0.95
N ALA A 108 -32.96 14.05 -0.10
CA ALA A 108 -33.14 14.47 -1.48
C ALA A 108 -34.62 14.50 -1.89
N THR A 109 -35.47 13.68 -1.29
CA THR A 109 -36.91 13.59 -1.58
C THR A 109 -37.75 14.62 -0.84
N LYS A 110 -37.16 15.37 0.11
CA LYS A 110 -37.80 16.45 0.89
C LYS A 110 -38.91 15.90 1.80
N ASP A 111 -38.74 14.68 2.27
CA ASP A 111 -39.72 13.99 3.12
C ASP A 111 -39.34 14.02 4.61
N GLY A 112 -38.17 14.56 4.94
CA GLY A 112 -37.69 14.69 6.31
C GLY A 112 -37.14 13.38 6.86
N SER A 113 -36.80 12.45 5.97
CA SER A 113 -36.10 11.20 6.23
C SER A 113 -34.88 11.10 5.31
N ILE A 114 -33.92 10.26 5.69
CA ILE A 114 -32.78 9.92 4.82
C ILE A 114 -32.81 8.41 4.64
N ASN A 115 -33.23 7.95 3.47
CA ASN A 115 -33.45 6.54 3.18
C ASN A 115 -33.21 6.20 1.71
N LEU A 116 -33.46 4.94 1.33
CA LEU A 116 -33.22 4.45 -0.03
C LEU A 116 -34.04 5.19 -1.10
N ALA A 117 -35.17 5.82 -0.74
CA ALA A 117 -35.92 6.67 -1.64
C ALA A 117 -35.09 7.88 -2.07
N ASP A 118 -34.30 8.48 -1.17
CA ASP A 118 -33.39 9.57 -1.46
C ASP A 118 -32.27 9.13 -2.40
N ALA A 119 -31.55 8.06 -2.07
CA ALA A 119 -30.51 7.51 -2.95
C ALA A 119 -31.07 7.13 -4.34
N SER A 120 -32.29 6.56 -4.39
CA SER A 120 -32.98 6.26 -5.64
C SER A 120 -33.34 7.52 -6.43
N ALA A 121 -33.77 8.58 -5.75
CA ALA A 121 -34.16 9.84 -6.36
C ALA A 121 -32.93 10.59 -6.92
N VAL A 122 -31.81 10.60 -6.19
CA VAL A 122 -30.52 11.13 -6.65
C VAL A 122 -30.02 10.36 -7.88
N LEU A 123 -30.08 9.02 -7.85
CA LEU A 123 -29.68 8.20 -9.00
C LEU A 123 -30.55 8.47 -10.24
N LYS A 124 -31.86 8.64 -10.05
CA LYS A 124 -32.79 9.03 -11.13
C LYS A 124 -32.49 10.44 -11.64
N GLN A 125 -32.13 11.37 -10.78
CA GLN A 125 -31.70 12.73 -11.14
C GLN A 125 -30.45 12.67 -12.05
N ILE A 126 -29.44 11.89 -11.67
CA ILE A 126 -28.20 11.67 -12.46
C ILE A 126 -28.51 11.05 -13.82
N ALA A 127 -29.42 10.07 -13.84
CA ALA A 127 -29.91 9.44 -15.07
C ALA A 127 -30.82 10.36 -15.93
N LYS A 128 -31.05 11.61 -15.50
CA LYS A 128 -31.91 12.62 -16.16
C LYS A 128 -33.36 12.19 -16.30
N TRP A 129 -33.87 11.41 -15.35
CA TRP A 129 -35.29 11.11 -15.24
C TRP A 129 -36.02 12.33 -14.64
N PRO A 130 -37.29 12.57 -15.00
CA PRO A 130 -38.07 13.64 -14.38
C PRO A 130 -38.43 13.25 -12.94
N VAL A 131 -37.69 13.80 -11.97
CA VAL A 131 -37.92 13.64 -10.53
C VAL A 131 -37.86 15.01 -9.85
N ASP A 132 -38.63 15.19 -8.76
CA ASP A 132 -38.60 16.39 -7.92
C ASP A 132 -37.75 16.09 -6.70
N VAL A 133 -36.55 16.65 -6.66
CA VAL A 133 -35.53 16.43 -5.63
C VAL A 133 -34.88 17.75 -5.23
N SER A 134 -34.32 17.82 -4.02
CA SER A 134 -33.53 18.99 -3.60
C SER A 134 -32.10 18.81 -4.09
N GLU A 135 -31.69 19.57 -5.11
CA GLU A 135 -30.35 19.43 -5.70
C GLU A 135 -29.24 19.65 -4.66
N LYS A 136 -29.49 20.49 -3.65
CA LYS A 136 -28.55 20.77 -2.56
C LYS A 136 -28.46 19.64 -1.54
N ALA A 137 -29.57 18.93 -1.29
CA ALA A 137 -29.56 17.76 -0.42
C ALA A 137 -29.01 16.51 -1.14
N SER A 138 -29.08 16.49 -2.48
CA SER A 138 -28.54 15.44 -3.35
C SER A 138 -27.00 15.42 -3.44
N ASP A 139 -26.34 16.55 -3.24
CA ASP A 139 -24.87 16.70 -3.25
C ASP A 139 -24.33 16.47 -1.83
N VAL A 140 -24.21 15.20 -1.42
CA VAL A 140 -23.92 14.80 -0.03
C VAL A 140 -22.43 14.87 0.32
N ASN A 141 -21.55 14.97 -0.69
CA ASN A 141 -20.12 15.19 -0.50
C ASN A 141 -19.71 16.67 -0.68
N LYS A 142 -20.64 17.54 -1.08
CA LYS A 142 -20.45 18.99 -1.26
C LYS A 142 -19.44 19.38 -2.34
N ASP A 143 -19.26 18.52 -3.35
CA ASP A 143 -18.38 18.81 -4.49
C ASP A 143 -19.05 19.71 -5.56
N SER A 144 -20.28 20.19 -5.30
CA SER A 144 -21.13 20.97 -6.20
C SER A 144 -21.59 20.21 -7.45
N LYS A 145 -21.47 18.87 -7.47
CA LYS A 145 -21.86 18.00 -8.57
C LYS A 145 -22.59 16.77 -8.05
N VAL A 146 -23.91 16.73 -8.24
CA VAL A 146 -24.68 15.50 -8.00
C VAL A 146 -24.27 14.38 -8.97
N ASN A 147 -23.55 13.37 -8.47
CA ASN A 147 -22.98 12.27 -9.25
C ASN A 147 -22.99 10.92 -8.49
N LEU A 148 -22.38 9.87 -9.06
CA LEU A 148 -22.44 8.53 -8.46
C LEU A 148 -21.71 8.44 -7.11
N SER A 149 -20.76 9.33 -6.84
CA SER A 149 -20.10 9.47 -5.54
C SER A 149 -21.10 9.87 -4.46
N ASP A 150 -22.06 10.76 -4.75
CA ASP A 150 -23.12 11.13 -3.81
C ASP A 150 -24.06 9.96 -3.52
N VAL A 151 -24.44 9.22 -4.55
CA VAL A 151 -25.28 8.02 -4.39
C VAL A 151 -24.55 6.97 -3.56
N SER A 152 -23.25 6.77 -3.82
CA SER A 152 -22.41 5.82 -3.07
C SER A 152 -22.28 6.22 -1.61
N LEU A 153 -21.98 7.49 -1.32
CA LEU A 153 -21.83 8.00 0.04
C LEU A 153 -23.16 7.98 0.80
N LEU A 154 -24.26 8.37 0.15
CA LEU A 154 -25.61 8.31 0.71
C LEU A 154 -26.05 6.87 0.99
N LEU A 155 -25.74 5.91 0.11
CA LEU A 155 -26.00 4.49 0.34
C LEU A 155 -25.18 3.91 1.49
N LYS A 156 -23.90 4.26 1.61
CA LYS A 156 -23.05 3.89 2.74
C LYS A 156 -23.59 4.46 4.06
N TYR A 157 -24.05 5.72 4.04
CA TYR A 157 -24.66 6.37 5.20
C TYR A 157 -25.99 5.72 5.60
N ILE A 158 -26.88 5.44 4.64
CA ILE A 158 -28.14 4.70 4.89
C ILE A 158 -27.85 3.29 5.41
N ALA A 159 -26.75 2.67 4.97
CA ALA A 159 -26.26 1.39 5.46
C ALA A 159 -25.54 1.46 6.83
N LYS A 160 -25.51 2.63 7.48
CA LYS A 160 -24.84 2.90 8.76
C LYS A 160 -23.33 2.59 8.76
N TRP A 161 -22.65 2.75 7.63
CA TRP A 161 -21.18 2.71 7.59
C TRP A 161 -20.63 3.94 8.33
N ASP A 162 -19.39 3.87 8.85
CA ASP A 162 -18.71 5.00 9.51
C ASP A 162 -18.25 6.01 8.45
N VAL A 163 -19.22 6.70 7.85
CA VAL A 163 -19.06 7.74 6.84
C VAL A 163 -19.93 8.93 7.21
N TYR A 164 -19.44 10.13 6.98
CA TYR A 164 -20.19 11.36 7.19
C TYR A 164 -20.77 11.83 5.85
N ILE A 165 -22.08 12.06 5.79
CA ILE A 165 -22.66 12.90 4.74
C ILE A 165 -22.58 14.34 5.24
N PHE A 166 -21.76 15.15 4.57
CA PHE A 166 -21.22 16.42 5.07
C PHE A 166 -20.29 16.25 6.29
N ASP A 167 -18.97 16.31 6.06
CA ASP A 167 -17.97 16.27 7.13
C ASP A 167 -17.96 17.55 7.98
N GLU A 168 -17.78 17.38 9.29
CA GLU A 168 -17.79 18.37 10.36
C GLU A 168 -16.39 18.96 10.64
N ALA A 169 -15.39 18.67 9.81
CA ALA A 169 -14.03 19.15 10.01
C ALA A 169 -13.40 19.65 8.70
N LEU A 170 -13.51 20.97 8.44
CA LEU A 170 -12.55 21.83 7.71
C LEU A 170 -13.24 23.16 7.34
N THR A 171 -13.21 24.17 8.22
CA THR A 171 -13.47 25.57 7.80
C THR A 171 -12.15 26.32 7.62
N PHE A 172 -11.58 26.26 6.42
CA PHE A 172 -10.83 27.39 5.85
C PHE A 172 -11.83 28.42 5.31
N PRO A 173 -11.50 29.72 5.24
CA PRO A 173 -12.49 30.77 4.99
C PRO A 173 -13.11 30.64 3.60
N VAL A 174 -14.41 30.39 3.55
CA VAL A 174 -15.21 30.48 2.32
C VAL A 174 -15.37 31.96 1.99
N PHE A 175 -14.83 32.41 0.85
CA PHE A 175 -15.19 33.69 0.27
C PHE A 175 -16.58 33.55 -0.38
N THR A 176 -17.66 33.59 0.42
CA THR A 176 -19.02 33.62 -0.13
C THR A 176 -19.32 34.99 -0.74
N ALA A 177 -20.16 35.00 -1.77
CA ALA A 177 -20.60 36.20 -2.46
C ALA A 177 -21.54 37.04 -1.57
N GLY A 178 -20.98 37.81 -0.63
CA GLY A 178 -21.78 38.72 0.20
C GLY A 178 -21.06 39.42 1.34
N ARG A 179 -20.01 38.83 1.93
CA ARG A 179 -19.18 39.48 2.96
C ARG A 179 -17.76 38.96 2.95
N THR A 180 -16.80 39.82 2.65
CA THR A 180 -15.38 39.56 2.94
C THR A 180 -15.14 39.86 4.43
N GLU A 181 -15.05 38.85 5.29
CA GLU A 181 -14.59 39.04 6.68
C GLU A 181 -13.13 39.54 6.74
N TYR A 182 -12.39 39.33 5.64
CA TYR A 182 -10.98 39.70 5.51
C TYR A 182 -10.79 40.98 4.69
N LYS A 183 -9.97 41.88 5.21
CA LYS A 183 -9.52 43.11 4.54
C LYS A 183 -8.16 42.90 3.88
N LEU A 184 -7.84 43.60 2.79
CA LEU A 184 -6.48 43.61 2.24
C LEU A 184 -5.66 44.69 2.95
N LEU A 185 -4.65 44.31 3.72
CA LEU A 185 -3.70 45.26 4.29
C LEU A 185 -2.69 45.67 3.22
N ALA A 186 -2.78 46.93 2.78
CA ALA A 186 -2.01 47.50 1.70
C ALA A 186 -0.52 47.41 1.97
N ASN A 187 0.22 46.93 0.98
CA ASN A 187 1.66 46.76 1.09
C ASN A 187 2.42 47.22 -0.15
N ASP A 188 2.07 46.68 -1.33
CA ASP A 188 2.61 47.11 -2.62
C ASP A 188 1.45 47.40 -3.58
N PRO A 189 1.29 48.66 -4.07
CA PRO A 189 0.15 49.04 -4.88
C PRO A 189 -0.08 48.19 -6.13
N ALA A 190 0.98 47.69 -6.77
CA ALA A 190 0.87 46.88 -8.00
C ALA A 190 0.48 45.43 -7.70
N ILE A 191 0.88 44.91 -6.54
CA ILE A 191 0.49 43.57 -6.06
C ILE A 191 -0.93 43.62 -5.51
N ASP A 192 -1.23 44.65 -4.72
CA ASP A 192 -2.54 44.89 -4.13
C ASP A 192 -3.61 45.02 -5.22
N GLU A 193 -3.34 45.76 -6.31
CA GLU A 193 -4.27 45.90 -7.44
C GLU A 193 -4.54 44.56 -8.15
N LYS A 194 -3.55 43.68 -8.25
CA LYS A 194 -3.73 42.33 -8.82
C LYS A 194 -4.58 41.43 -7.92
N ILE A 195 -4.38 41.49 -6.61
CA ILE A 195 -5.17 40.72 -5.62
C ILE A 195 -6.61 41.21 -5.62
N VAL A 196 -6.82 42.53 -5.56
CA VAL A 196 -8.15 43.14 -5.64
C VAL A 196 -8.85 42.73 -6.93
N SER A 197 -8.15 42.79 -8.07
CA SER A 197 -8.70 42.41 -9.37
C SER A 197 -9.02 40.91 -9.46
N GLY A 198 -8.15 40.04 -8.94
CA GLY A 198 -8.35 38.59 -8.90
C GLY A 198 -9.55 38.19 -8.03
N ILE A 199 -9.61 38.71 -6.80
CA ILE A 199 -10.74 38.45 -5.89
C ILE A 199 -12.05 39.00 -6.47
N LYS A 200 -12.04 40.20 -7.06
CA LYS A 200 -13.23 40.77 -7.72
C LYS A 200 -13.68 39.97 -8.93
N ALA A 201 -12.76 39.48 -9.75
CA ALA A 201 -13.08 38.66 -10.91
C ALA A 201 -13.72 37.33 -10.52
N VAL A 202 -13.32 36.76 -9.37
CA VAL A 202 -13.81 35.47 -8.87
C VAL A 202 -15.10 35.60 -8.06
N THR A 203 -15.17 36.56 -7.14
CA THR A 203 -16.28 36.70 -6.19
C THR A 203 -17.34 37.71 -6.61
N GLY A 204 -17.05 38.54 -7.62
CA GLY A 204 -17.89 39.66 -8.06
C GLY A 204 -17.87 40.89 -7.15
N ASN A 205 -17.23 40.82 -5.98
CA ASN A 205 -17.22 41.87 -4.95
C ASN A 205 -15.83 42.50 -4.77
N ASP A 206 -15.81 43.76 -4.35
CA ASP A 206 -14.56 44.45 -3.99
C ASP A 206 -14.13 44.04 -2.57
N ILE A 207 -12.83 43.81 -2.37
CA ILE A 207 -12.23 43.63 -1.04
C ILE A 207 -11.84 45.00 -0.47
N GLU A 208 -12.13 45.24 0.81
CA GLU A 208 -11.74 46.49 1.47
C GLU A 208 -10.23 46.53 1.67
N VAL A 209 -9.56 47.55 1.12
CA VAL A 209 -8.12 47.77 1.28
C VAL A 209 -7.86 48.75 2.42
N ILE A 210 -7.15 48.32 3.45
CA ILE A 210 -6.77 49.10 4.64
C ILE A 210 -5.27 49.34 4.67
N THR A 211 -4.80 50.42 5.30
CA THR A 211 -3.35 50.71 5.39
C THR A 211 -2.74 50.35 6.76
N GLU A 212 -3.57 50.12 7.77
CA GLU A 212 -3.16 49.69 9.12
C GLU A 212 -4.23 48.75 9.69
N ALA A 213 -3.79 47.70 10.41
CA ALA A 213 -4.68 46.73 11.06
C ALA A 213 -4.76 46.97 12.58
N THR A 214 -5.93 46.75 13.17
CA THR A 214 -6.18 46.86 14.61
C THR A 214 -6.40 45.50 15.27
N GLU A 215 -6.28 45.43 16.59
CA GLU A 215 -6.44 44.19 17.36
C GLU A 215 -7.88 43.65 17.19
N GLY A 216 -8.00 42.50 16.51
CA GLY A 216 -9.28 41.86 16.17
C GLY A 216 -9.68 41.95 14.70
N ASP A 217 -8.99 42.76 13.88
CA ASP A 217 -9.16 42.73 12.43
C ASP A 217 -8.68 41.39 11.85
N ARG A 218 -9.38 40.94 10.80
CA ARG A 218 -8.94 39.85 9.92
C ARG A 218 -8.46 40.43 8.61
N PHE A 219 -7.23 40.15 8.21
CA PHE A 219 -6.67 40.71 6.99
C PHE A 219 -5.72 39.78 6.23
N ILE A 220 -5.51 40.11 4.96
CA ILE A 220 -4.59 39.46 4.02
C ILE A 220 -3.51 40.49 3.66
N THR A 221 -2.24 40.11 3.64
CA THR A 221 -1.16 40.99 3.15
C THR A 221 -0.12 40.18 2.39
N VAL A 222 0.46 40.77 1.34
CA VAL A 222 1.48 40.13 0.49
C VAL A 222 2.71 41.02 0.35
N GLY A 223 3.91 40.47 0.57
CA GLY A 223 5.15 41.13 0.17
C GLY A 223 6.43 40.62 0.83
N LYS A 224 7.57 41.07 0.29
CA LYS A 224 8.92 40.61 0.61
C LYS A 224 9.45 40.97 2.01
N ASP A 225 9.02 42.10 2.58
CA ASP A 225 9.61 42.67 3.81
C ASP A 225 8.62 42.72 4.99
N LEU A 226 7.59 41.86 4.99
CA LEU A 226 6.47 41.93 5.96
C LEU A 226 6.94 41.77 7.43
N PHE A 227 7.96 40.96 7.68
CA PHE A 227 8.52 40.72 9.02
C PHE A 227 9.36 41.86 9.59
N GLU A 228 9.78 42.81 8.74
CA GLU A 228 10.47 44.05 9.15
C GLU A 228 9.49 45.20 9.41
N LYS A 229 8.30 45.14 8.80
CA LYS A 229 7.30 46.21 8.81
C LYS A 229 6.26 46.04 9.94
N TYR A 230 6.03 44.81 10.42
CA TYR A 230 5.00 44.51 11.42
C TYR A 230 5.53 43.62 12.56
N ASP A 231 5.80 44.23 13.71
CA ASP A 231 6.44 43.60 14.88
C ASP A 231 5.59 42.55 15.62
N PHE A 232 4.29 42.45 15.31
CA PHE A 232 3.35 41.54 15.99
C PHE A 232 3.22 40.17 15.31
N ILE A 233 3.92 39.94 14.20
CA ILE A 233 3.94 38.65 13.49
C ILE A 233 4.92 37.70 14.23
N ASP A 234 4.45 36.53 14.65
CA ASP A 234 5.27 35.55 15.39
C ASP A 234 6.29 34.87 14.45
N LYS A 235 7.58 35.05 14.74
CA LYS A 235 8.70 34.55 13.93
C LYS A 235 9.05 33.08 14.20
N SER A 236 8.51 32.50 15.28
CA SER A 236 8.80 31.12 15.69
C SER A 236 7.91 30.08 15.01
N ALA A 237 6.76 30.51 14.47
CA ALA A 237 5.86 29.69 13.65
C ALA A 237 6.28 29.63 12.16
N VAL A 238 7.40 30.26 11.80
CA VAL A 238 7.86 30.44 10.41
C VAL A 238 9.16 29.66 10.19
N THR A 239 9.06 28.44 9.68
CA THR A 239 10.20 27.67 9.17
C THR A 239 10.41 28.03 7.69
N ALA A 240 11.49 28.72 7.35
CA ALA A 240 11.71 29.29 6.02
C ALA A 240 12.33 28.30 5.01
N THR A 241 11.72 28.15 3.83
CA THR A 241 12.38 27.90 2.53
C THR A 241 11.92 28.96 1.52
N PRO A 242 12.78 29.34 0.54
CA PRO A 242 12.43 30.36 -0.44
C PRO A 242 11.40 29.79 -1.43
N ASP A 243 10.34 30.56 -1.66
CA ASP A 243 9.27 30.35 -2.67
C ASP A 243 8.01 29.58 -2.21
N THR A 244 7.50 29.89 -1.01
CA THR A 244 6.14 29.47 -0.63
C THR A 244 5.34 30.62 0.00
N ALA A 245 4.13 30.80 -0.50
CA ALA A 245 3.02 31.42 0.22
C ALA A 245 2.84 30.73 1.59
N TYR A 246 2.94 31.45 2.71
CA TYR A 246 2.66 30.91 4.04
C TYR A 246 1.26 31.30 4.51
N ILE A 247 0.61 30.43 5.29
CA ILE A 247 -0.65 30.71 5.98
C ILE A 247 -0.42 30.38 7.46
N ASP A 248 -0.50 31.38 8.34
CA ASP A 248 -0.61 31.14 9.77
C ASP A 248 -2.08 30.78 10.07
N THR A 249 -2.33 29.57 10.55
CA THR A 249 -3.67 29.10 10.97
C THR A 249 -3.88 29.18 12.48
N TYR A 250 -2.85 29.55 13.25
CA TYR A 250 -2.97 29.79 14.70
C TYR A 250 -3.29 31.26 15.02
N ALA A 251 -3.01 32.20 14.11
CA ALA A 251 -3.50 33.57 14.16
C ALA A 251 -4.65 33.79 13.16
N LYS A 252 -5.62 34.65 13.51
CA LYS A 252 -6.83 34.95 12.72
C LYS A 252 -6.57 35.69 11.37
N ASN A 253 -5.33 35.72 10.85
CA ASN A 253 -4.84 36.57 9.75
C ASN A 253 -3.98 35.81 8.73
N ILE A 254 -3.92 36.28 7.48
CA ILE A 254 -3.19 35.61 6.37
C ILE A 254 -2.00 36.47 5.92
N TYR A 255 -0.79 35.90 5.91
CA TYR A 255 0.46 36.59 5.59
C TYR A 255 1.24 35.86 4.50
N LEU A 256 1.33 36.42 3.30
CA LEU A 256 2.05 35.79 2.19
C LEU A 256 3.33 36.56 1.90
N THR A 257 4.47 35.88 1.95
CA THR A 257 5.77 36.50 1.69
C THR A 257 6.38 35.84 0.46
N ALA A 258 6.92 36.63 -0.45
CA ALA A 258 7.60 36.13 -1.63
C ALA A 258 8.84 36.98 -1.88
N ASN A 259 9.95 36.33 -2.26
CA ASN A 259 11.25 36.98 -2.44
C ASN A 259 11.52 37.37 -3.91
N SER A 260 10.60 37.07 -4.82
CA SER A 260 10.66 37.36 -6.25
C SER A 260 9.30 37.81 -6.80
N ASP A 261 9.30 38.57 -7.90
CA ASP A 261 8.06 39.02 -8.58
C ASP A 261 7.23 37.85 -9.16
N GLU A 262 7.89 36.73 -9.48
CA GLU A 262 7.25 35.48 -9.91
C GLU A 262 6.59 34.74 -8.74
N GLY A 263 7.25 34.64 -7.58
CA GLY A 263 6.66 34.07 -6.36
C GLY A 263 5.45 34.87 -5.85
N VAL A 264 5.44 36.20 -6.07
CA VAL A 264 4.25 37.02 -5.84
C VAL A 264 3.10 36.62 -6.76
N ALA A 265 3.37 36.40 -8.06
CA ALA A 265 2.35 35.97 -9.01
C ALA A 265 1.79 34.58 -8.67
N GLU A 266 2.64 33.68 -8.17
CA GLU A 266 2.23 32.37 -7.64
C GLU A 266 1.42 32.48 -6.34
N CYS A 267 1.76 33.37 -5.41
CA CYS A 267 0.95 33.62 -4.21
C CYS A 267 -0.45 34.13 -4.57
N VAL A 268 -0.54 35.01 -5.58
CA VAL A 268 -1.82 35.50 -6.11
C VAL A 268 -2.59 34.37 -6.78
N ASN A 269 -1.93 33.54 -7.59
CA ASN A 269 -2.54 32.36 -8.20
C ASN A 269 -2.94 31.32 -7.15
N TYR A 270 -2.19 31.14 -6.06
CA TYR A 270 -2.46 30.21 -4.98
C TYR A 270 -3.71 30.62 -4.17
N ILE A 271 -3.86 31.90 -3.80
CA ILE A 271 -5.12 32.41 -3.23
C ILE A 271 -6.27 32.19 -4.22
N THR A 272 -5.99 32.37 -5.51
CA THR A 272 -6.97 32.21 -6.59
C THR A 272 -7.26 30.73 -6.92
N TYR A 273 -6.41 29.76 -6.55
CA TYR A 273 -6.47 28.33 -6.93
C TYR A 273 -6.87 27.42 -5.75
N LYS A 274 -6.40 27.67 -4.52
CA LYS A 274 -6.85 26.95 -3.30
C LYS A 274 -8.27 27.30 -2.87
N ALA A 275 -8.86 28.37 -3.42
CA ALA A 275 -10.30 28.58 -3.37
C ALA A 275 -11.11 27.54 -4.18
N PHE A 276 -10.44 26.57 -4.85
CA PHE A 276 -11.04 25.63 -5.80
C PHE A 276 -10.68 24.14 -5.61
N SER A 277 -10.19 23.66 -4.45
CA SER A 277 -9.94 22.21 -4.28
C SER A 277 -10.04 21.73 -2.80
N PRO A 278 -10.88 20.73 -2.44
CA PRO A 278 -11.14 20.33 -1.05
C PRO A 278 -10.30 19.16 -0.51
N GLU A 279 -9.32 18.62 -1.23
CA GLU A 279 -8.65 17.37 -0.81
C GLU A 279 -7.36 17.63 -0.01
N LEU A 280 -7.40 17.38 1.30
CA LEU A 280 -6.27 16.84 2.08
C LEU A 280 -6.77 16.35 3.47
N ASP A 281 -6.72 15.04 3.67
CA ASP A 281 -6.93 14.34 4.95
C ASP A 281 -5.68 14.53 5.86
N PHE A 282 -5.90 14.87 7.14
CA PHE A 282 -4.86 15.05 8.16
C PHE A 282 -4.91 13.95 9.25
N SER A 283 -5.42 12.77 8.93
CA SER A 283 -5.50 11.63 9.87
C SER A 283 -4.14 11.03 10.28
N ILE A 284 -3.01 11.44 9.69
CA ILE A 284 -1.67 10.97 10.08
C ILE A 284 -1.00 11.97 11.03
N LEU A 285 -1.44 12.07 12.29
CA LEU A 285 -0.68 12.65 13.41
C LEU A 285 -1.38 12.41 14.78
N LYS A 286 -1.52 11.15 15.23
CA LYS A 286 -1.70 10.85 16.67
C LYS A 286 -1.02 9.54 17.08
N GLY A 287 0.16 9.67 17.69
CA GLY A 287 0.77 8.64 18.53
C GLY A 287 0.34 8.78 20.00
N THR A 288 -0.03 7.63 20.59
CA THR A 288 0.04 7.17 22.01
C THR A 288 -0.30 8.11 23.20
N ALA A 289 -1.33 7.74 23.97
CA ALA A 289 -1.40 7.61 25.45
C ALA A 289 -2.88 7.33 25.87
N GLY A 290 -3.24 6.22 26.52
CA GLY A 290 -3.26 6.05 27.98
C GLY A 290 -4.46 5.19 28.43
N HIS A 291 -4.36 4.57 29.63
CA HIS A 291 -5.30 3.66 30.33
C HIS A 291 -6.80 3.73 30.00
N ILE A 292 -7.43 2.55 29.86
CA ILE A 292 -8.89 2.34 29.94
C ILE A 292 -9.24 1.92 31.38
N ASP A 293 -10.19 2.63 31.99
CA ASP A 293 -10.85 2.30 33.26
C ASP A 293 -12.21 1.62 32.96
N ASP A 294 -12.63 0.72 33.85
CA ASP A 294 -13.84 -0.13 33.76
C ASP A 294 -15.14 0.65 33.41
N THR A 295 -15.80 0.29 32.31
CA THR A 295 -17.21 0.64 32.01
C THR A 295 -18.02 -0.63 31.73
N GLU A 296 -19.18 -0.77 32.39
CA GLU A 296 -20.10 -1.92 32.28
C GLU A 296 -20.46 -2.25 30.82
N ILE A 297 -20.09 -3.45 30.37
CA ILE A 297 -20.49 -4.02 29.08
C ILE A 297 -21.97 -4.44 29.16
N SER A 298 -22.82 -3.98 28.24
CA SER A 298 -24.21 -4.44 28.16
C SER A 298 -24.25 -5.88 27.61
N CYS A 299 -24.97 -6.79 28.25
CA CYS A 299 -25.07 -8.19 27.83
C CYS A 299 -26.51 -8.64 27.60
N VAL A 300 -26.74 -9.54 26.64
CA VAL A 300 -27.97 -10.32 26.48
C VAL A 300 -27.85 -11.65 27.20
N ASP A 301 -28.90 -12.09 27.89
CA ASP A 301 -28.93 -13.44 28.45
C ASP A 301 -29.23 -14.45 27.35
N ILE A 302 -28.32 -15.40 27.13
CA ILE A 302 -28.54 -16.57 26.27
C ILE A 302 -29.24 -17.68 27.09
N VAL A 303 -28.88 -17.77 28.36
CA VAL A 303 -29.55 -18.62 29.37
C VAL A 303 -29.96 -17.73 30.54
N ARG A 304 -31.24 -17.77 30.91
CA ARG A 304 -31.80 -17.05 32.05
C ARG A 304 -32.42 -18.01 33.05
N ASP A 305 -31.99 -17.95 34.31
CA ASP A 305 -32.42 -18.82 35.40
C ASP A 305 -32.30 -20.32 35.05
N GLY A 306 -31.21 -20.70 34.37
CA GLY A 306 -30.92 -22.07 33.93
C GLY A 306 -31.78 -22.56 32.76
N THR A 307 -32.50 -21.66 32.08
CA THR A 307 -33.32 -21.98 30.92
C THR A 307 -32.84 -21.21 29.69
N PRO A 308 -32.58 -21.89 28.56
CA PRO A 308 -32.30 -21.21 27.29
C PRO A 308 -33.43 -20.25 26.90
N VAL A 309 -33.08 -19.02 26.52
CA VAL A 309 -34.07 -18.03 26.05
C VAL A 309 -34.01 -17.79 24.55
N TYR A 310 -32.94 -18.23 23.87
CA TYR A 310 -32.85 -18.34 22.42
C TYR A 310 -33.08 -19.80 21.97
N SER A 311 -33.50 -20.01 20.72
CA SER A 311 -33.46 -21.33 20.05
C SER A 311 -32.35 -21.42 19.01
N LEU A 312 -31.78 -22.61 18.74
CA LEU A 312 -30.73 -22.78 17.72
C LEU A 312 -31.41 -23.16 16.41
N THR A 313 -31.04 -22.49 15.34
CA THR A 313 -31.56 -22.79 14.00
C THR A 313 -30.37 -22.92 13.04
N ARG A 314 -30.34 -24.05 12.31
CA ARG A 314 -29.32 -24.38 11.31
C ARG A 314 -29.97 -24.91 10.02
N PRO A 315 -29.24 -24.94 8.90
CA PRO A 315 -29.70 -25.51 7.64
C PRO A 315 -30.13 -26.99 7.77
N GLU A 316 -31.21 -27.41 7.11
CA GLU A 316 -31.71 -28.79 7.11
C GLU A 316 -30.71 -29.74 6.44
N LYS A 317 -30.09 -29.31 5.33
CA LYS A 317 -29.02 -30.04 4.61
C LYS A 317 -27.61 -29.60 5.07
N ALA A 318 -27.43 -29.37 6.35
CA ALA A 318 -26.13 -28.99 6.91
C ALA A 318 -25.07 -30.10 6.77
N SER A 319 -23.81 -29.70 6.56
CA SER A 319 -22.67 -30.61 6.61
C SER A 319 -22.43 -31.16 8.02
N SER A 320 -21.59 -32.19 8.14
CA SER A 320 -21.17 -32.71 9.45
C SER A 320 -20.47 -31.63 10.29
N THR A 321 -19.73 -30.71 9.66
CA THR A 321 -19.06 -29.59 10.33
C THR A 321 -20.08 -28.62 10.93
N LEU A 322 -21.13 -28.29 10.18
CA LEU A 322 -22.16 -27.36 10.64
C LEU A 322 -23.09 -28.01 11.70
N GLU A 323 -23.25 -29.33 11.64
CA GLU A 323 -23.83 -30.15 12.72
C GLU A 323 -23.03 -30.04 14.01
N GLU A 324 -21.71 -30.14 13.91
CA GLU A 324 -20.79 -30.04 15.03
C GLU A 324 -20.78 -28.62 15.63
N ALA A 325 -20.75 -27.58 14.80
CA ALA A 325 -20.84 -26.17 15.21
C ALA A 325 -22.11 -25.88 16.03
N THR A 326 -23.22 -26.52 15.68
CA THR A 326 -24.46 -26.46 16.47
C THR A 326 -24.35 -27.26 17.76
N GLY A 327 -23.72 -28.43 17.69
CA GLY A 327 -23.52 -29.34 18.82
C GLY A 327 -22.67 -28.74 19.95
N ILE A 328 -21.63 -27.96 19.64
CA ILE A 328 -20.76 -27.37 20.68
C ILE A 328 -21.52 -26.34 21.54
N ILE A 329 -22.39 -25.54 20.94
CA ILE A 329 -23.24 -24.57 21.66
C ILE A 329 -24.27 -25.32 22.53
N GLU A 330 -24.90 -26.37 21.98
CA GLU A 330 -25.85 -27.20 22.73
C GLU A 330 -25.17 -27.91 23.91
N ASN A 331 -24.01 -28.53 23.69
CA ASN A 331 -23.29 -29.29 24.70
C ASN A 331 -22.80 -28.38 25.83
N LYS A 332 -22.26 -27.20 25.53
CA LYS A 332 -21.84 -26.23 26.54
C LYS A 332 -22.96 -25.90 27.52
N ILE A 333 -24.15 -25.62 26.99
CA ILE A 333 -25.30 -25.23 27.82
C ILE A 333 -25.86 -26.42 28.59
N LYS A 334 -25.87 -27.61 27.99
CA LYS A 334 -26.29 -28.86 28.63
C LYS A 334 -25.35 -29.26 29.77
N GLU A 335 -24.05 -29.09 29.63
CA GLU A 335 -23.06 -29.38 30.66
C GLU A 335 -23.25 -28.48 31.89
N ASP A 336 -23.49 -27.19 31.67
CA ASP A 336 -23.51 -26.20 32.75
C ASP A 336 -24.87 -26.07 33.46
N PHE A 337 -25.99 -26.38 32.79
CA PHE A 337 -27.34 -26.22 33.33
C PHE A 337 -28.20 -27.49 33.34
N TYR A 338 -27.72 -28.60 32.76
CA TYR A 338 -28.51 -29.83 32.56
C TYR A 338 -29.85 -29.59 31.82
N SER A 339 -29.97 -28.50 31.07
CA SER A 339 -31.14 -28.10 30.30
C SER A 339 -31.01 -28.53 28.83
N LYS A 340 -32.12 -28.86 28.17
CA LYS A 340 -32.14 -29.20 26.74
C LYS A 340 -32.46 -27.95 25.92
N TYR A 341 -31.64 -27.64 24.93
CA TYR A 341 -31.88 -26.55 23.98
C TYR A 341 -32.92 -26.98 22.93
N SER A 342 -33.74 -26.03 22.45
CA SER A 342 -34.60 -26.31 21.29
C SER A 342 -33.80 -26.05 20.02
N VAL A 343 -33.39 -27.12 19.35
CA VAL A 343 -32.71 -27.06 18.04
C VAL A 343 -33.74 -27.29 16.96
N PHE A 344 -33.87 -26.34 16.06
CA PHE A 344 -34.72 -26.40 14.88
C PHE A 344 -33.84 -26.54 13.63
N THR A 345 -34.31 -27.31 12.66
CA THR A 345 -33.80 -27.27 11.29
C THR A 345 -34.75 -26.43 10.45
N ASP A 346 -34.22 -25.64 9.52
CA ASP A 346 -35.02 -24.79 8.63
C ASP A 346 -35.71 -25.61 7.51
N PHE A 347 -36.74 -26.39 7.88
CA PHE A 347 -37.52 -27.19 6.92
C PHE A 347 -38.31 -26.34 5.91
N GLU A 348 -38.11 -26.56 4.61
CA GLU A 348 -39.19 -26.43 3.59
C GLU A 348 -39.09 -27.51 2.51
N GLU A 349 -40.20 -28.25 2.33
CA GLU A 349 -40.47 -29.06 1.14
C GLU A 349 -40.69 -28.11 -0.04
N ASP A 350 -39.80 -28.14 -1.05
CA ASP A 350 -39.90 -27.50 -2.38
C ASP A 350 -38.90 -26.34 -2.59
N ASP A 351 -37.77 -26.66 -3.25
CA ASP A 351 -36.67 -25.75 -3.64
C ASP A 351 -37.11 -24.61 -4.61
N SER A 352 -38.42 -24.36 -4.78
CA SER A 352 -38.99 -23.36 -5.70
C SER A 352 -39.76 -22.21 -5.03
N VAL A 353 -39.79 -22.15 -3.70
CA VAL A 353 -40.35 -21.02 -2.95
C VAL A 353 -39.36 -20.57 -1.87
N MET A 354 -38.41 -19.71 -2.22
CA MET A 354 -37.62 -18.94 -1.24
C MET A 354 -38.49 -17.84 -0.64
N GLY A 355 -39.46 -18.20 0.20
CA GLY A 355 -40.25 -17.25 0.97
C GLY A 355 -39.50 -16.87 2.24
N GLU A 356 -39.24 -15.57 2.45
CA GLU A 356 -38.62 -15.07 3.69
C GLU A 356 -39.50 -15.44 4.90
N VAL A 357 -38.90 -16.12 5.88
CA VAL A 357 -39.55 -16.43 7.15
C VAL A 357 -38.91 -15.57 8.24
N ASP A 358 -39.58 -14.48 8.61
CA ASP A 358 -39.27 -13.72 9.83
C ASP A 358 -40.04 -14.33 11.00
N VAL A 359 -39.31 -14.82 12.00
CA VAL A 359 -39.89 -15.35 13.23
C VAL A 359 -39.67 -14.38 14.39
N SER A 360 -40.76 -14.01 15.07
CA SER A 360 -40.76 -13.01 16.15
C SER A 360 -40.08 -13.43 17.47
N TYR A 361 -39.55 -14.65 17.59
CA TYR A 361 -38.86 -15.13 18.79
C TYR A 361 -37.34 -15.14 18.61
N ASP A 362 -36.60 -15.20 19.72
CA ASP A 362 -35.15 -15.06 19.74
C ASP A 362 -34.48 -16.34 19.23
N GLU A 363 -33.60 -16.25 18.22
CA GLU A 363 -32.87 -17.38 17.63
C GLU A 363 -31.37 -17.11 17.51
N ILE A 364 -30.57 -18.16 17.66
CA ILE A 364 -29.18 -18.19 17.22
C ILE A 364 -29.15 -18.92 15.88
N LEU A 365 -28.71 -18.22 14.84
CA LEU A 365 -28.62 -18.72 13.48
C LEU A 365 -27.20 -19.19 13.22
N ILE A 366 -27.04 -20.47 12.88
CA ILE A 366 -25.73 -21.11 12.72
C ILE A 366 -25.61 -21.57 11.27
N GLY A 367 -24.72 -20.92 10.52
CA GLY A 367 -24.59 -21.13 9.08
C GLY A 367 -25.64 -20.38 8.26
N GLN A 368 -25.61 -20.61 6.93
CA GLN A 368 -26.54 -19.96 6.01
C GLN A 368 -27.95 -20.57 6.11
N THR A 369 -28.77 -20.07 7.02
CA THR A 369 -30.18 -20.46 7.13
C THR A 369 -31.06 -19.67 6.15
N ASN A 370 -32.32 -20.06 5.98
CA ASN A 370 -33.31 -19.27 5.22
C ASN A 370 -33.77 -17.98 5.94
N ARG A 371 -33.16 -17.59 7.06
CA ARG A 371 -33.39 -16.30 7.73
C ARG A 371 -32.60 -15.22 7.01
N ARG A 372 -33.23 -14.05 6.89
CA ARG A 372 -32.61 -12.91 6.22
C ARG A 372 -31.33 -12.49 6.94
N GLU A 373 -31.31 -12.52 8.26
CA GLU A 373 -30.17 -12.10 9.08
C GLU A 373 -28.92 -12.95 8.81
N SER A 374 -29.04 -14.28 8.65
CA SER A 374 -27.87 -15.10 8.27
C SER A 374 -27.40 -14.85 6.85
N ARG A 375 -28.31 -14.57 5.91
CA ARG A 375 -27.95 -14.24 4.52
C ARG A 375 -27.28 -12.88 4.41
N ASP A 376 -27.83 -11.85 5.05
CA ASP A 376 -27.32 -10.49 5.01
C ASP A 376 -25.92 -10.43 5.63
N VAL A 377 -25.70 -11.19 6.72
CA VAL A 377 -24.37 -11.35 7.31
C VAL A 377 -23.42 -12.14 6.40
N TYR A 378 -23.87 -13.19 5.71
CA TYR A 378 -23.02 -13.94 4.75
C TYR A 378 -22.47 -13.04 3.65
N MET A 379 -23.32 -12.17 3.10
CA MET A 379 -22.94 -11.26 2.01
C MET A 379 -21.93 -10.20 2.43
N THR A 380 -21.71 -10.01 3.73
CA THR A 380 -20.67 -9.12 4.27
C THR A 380 -19.33 -9.80 4.51
N LEU A 381 -19.25 -11.13 4.34
CA LEU A 381 -18.03 -11.92 4.59
C LEU A 381 -17.17 -12.04 3.33
N SER A 382 -15.88 -11.74 3.48
CA SER A 382 -14.84 -12.03 2.49
C SER A 382 -14.31 -13.46 2.66
N GLN A 383 -13.63 -13.99 1.64
CA GLN A 383 -13.02 -15.32 1.70
C GLN A 383 -12.04 -15.40 2.89
N GLY A 384 -12.25 -16.39 3.76
CA GLY A 384 -11.45 -16.56 4.97
C GLY A 384 -12.00 -15.87 6.21
N GLU A 385 -13.11 -15.15 6.15
CA GLU A 385 -13.72 -14.50 7.32
C GLU A 385 -14.78 -15.38 8.00
N TYR A 386 -14.93 -15.19 9.32
CA TYR A 386 -16.15 -15.51 10.02
C TYR A 386 -16.61 -14.38 10.92
N VAL A 387 -17.88 -14.40 11.28
CA VAL A 387 -18.54 -13.37 12.07
C VAL A 387 -19.47 -13.94 13.12
N ILE A 388 -19.45 -13.30 14.29
CA ILE A 388 -20.47 -13.42 15.33
C ILE A 388 -21.08 -12.03 15.48
N ARG A 389 -22.39 -11.90 15.23
CA ARG A 389 -23.05 -10.59 15.26
C ARG A 389 -24.49 -10.70 15.70
N MET A 390 -24.89 -9.82 16.62
CA MET A 390 -26.30 -9.58 16.94
C MET A 390 -26.97 -8.80 15.79
N MET A 391 -28.04 -9.36 15.25
CA MET A 391 -28.91 -8.78 14.22
C MET A 391 -30.32 -8.67 14.80
N GLY A 392 -30.63 -7.55 15.45
CA GLY A 392 -31.89 -7.38 16.17
C GLY A 392 -32.00 -8.36 17.34
N ASN A 393 -33.03 -9.23 17.33
CA ASN A 393 -33.20 -10.28 18.32
C ASN A 393 -32.62 -11.64 17.89
N LYS A 394 -31.88 -11.67 16.79
CA LYS A 394 -31.17 -12.85 16.28
C LYS A 394 -29.68 -12.72 16.55
N LEU A 395 -29.05 -13.81 16.94
CA LEU A 395 -27.60 -13.88 17.02
C LEU A 395 -27.09 -14.72 15.84
N VAL A 396 -26.30 -14.14 14.96
CA VAL A 396 -25.79 -14.82 13.76
C VAL A 396 -24.37 -15.29 14.00
N ILE A 397 -24.12 -16.58 13.79
CA ILE A 397 -22.82 -17.24 13.87
C ILE A 397 -22.55 -17.88 12.51
N LEU A 398 -21.59 -17.32 11.77
CA LEU A 398 -21.48 -17.58 10.34
C LEU A 398 -20.06 -17.37 9.82
N GLY A 399 -19.55 -18.32 9.07
CA GLY A 399 -18.30 -18.21 8.30
C GLY A 399 -18.54 -18.15 6.81
N TYR A 400 -17.52 -17.73 6.06
CA TYR A 400 -17.53 -17.80 4.59
C TYR A 400 -17.71 -19.25 4.08
N ASN A 401 -17.32 -20.25 4.89
CA ASN A 401 -17.64 -21.66 4.71
C ASN A 401 -18.00 -22.33 6.05
N ASP A 402 -18.36 -23.62 6.02
CA ASP A 402 -18.81 -24.35 7.21
C ASP A 402 -17.70 -24.52 8.26
N ASP A 403 -16.43 -24.66 7.86
CA ASP A 403 -15.28 -24.77 8.77
C ASP A 403 -15.04 -23.47 9.54
N LEU A 404 -15.17 -22.32 8.85
CA LEU A 404 -15.12 -21.00 9.46
C LEU A 404 -16.34 -20.73 10.36
N THR A 405 -17.51 -21.29 10.01
CA THR A 405 -18.71 -21.24 10.86
C THR A 405 -18.52 -22.03 12.15
N TYR A 406 -17.82 -23.16 12.09
CA TYR A 406 -17.42 -23.92 13.27
C TYR A 406 -16.51 -23.12 14.19
N LEU A 407 -15.49 -22.44 13.65
CA LEU A 407 -14.62 -21.55 14.45
C LEU A 407 -15.41 -20.39 15.09
N ALA A 408 -16.36 -19.80 14.36
CA ALA A 408 -17.26 -18.80 14.91
C ALA A 408 -18.09 -19.32 16.09
N ALA A 409 -18.56 -20.57 16.02
CA ALA A 409 -19.30 -21.19 17.10
C ALA A 409 -18.42 -21.48 18.33
N CYS A 410 -17.15 -21.86 18.13
CA CYS A 410 -16.17 -22.00 19.23
C CYS A 410 -15.92 -20.67 19.93
N ASP A 411 -15.61 -19.63 19.17
CA ASP A 411 -15.41 -18.27 19.69
C ASP A 411 -16.62 -17.75 20.45
N PHE A 412 -17.82 -18.00 19.92
CA PHE A 412 -19.05 -17.62 20.60
C PHE A 412 -19.15 -18.24 21.99
N VAL A 413 -18.91 -19.56 22.10
CA VAL A 413 -18.93 -20.30 23.37
C VAL A 413 -17.89 -19.80 24.36
N GLU A 414 -16.68 -19.48 23.90
CA GLU A 414 -15.59 -18.95 24.75
C GLU A 414 -15.93 -17.58 25.34
N ASN A 415 -16.69 -16.76 24.61
CA ASN A 415 -17.05 -15.40 25.01
C ASN A 415 -18.39 -15.31 25.77
N MET A 416 -19.04 -16.44 26.05
CA MET A 416 -20.20 -16.49 26.94
C MET A 416 -19.77 -16.37 28.41
N VAL A 417 -20.34 -15.40 29.13
CA VAL A 417 -19.99 -15.12 30.53
C VAL A 417 -21.03 -15.73 31.46
N ARG A 418 -20.58 -16.59 32.40
CA ARG A 418 -21.46 -17.13 33.45
C ARG A 418 -21.67 -16.10 34.55
N SER A 419 -22.91 -15.92 34.99
CA SER A 419 -23.18 -15.13 36.18
C SER A 419 -22.61 -15.77 37.45
N ASP A 420 -22.24 -14.95 38.43
CA ASP A 420 -21.66 -15.39 39.71
C ASP A 420 -22.57 -16.34 40.50
N ASP A 421 -23.89 -16.23 40.34
CA ASP A 421 -24.87 -17.11 40.97
C ASP A 421 -25.01 -18.46 40.23
N GLY A 422 -24.30 -18.63 39.12
CA GLY A 422 -24.22 -19.82 38.30
C GLY A 422 -25.49 -20.14 37.52
N LYS A 423 -26.44 -19.18 37.42
CA LYS A 423 -27.78 -19.37 36.85
C LYS A 423 -27.96 -18.82 35.44
N ASN A 424 -27.12 -17.88 35.00
CA ASN A 424 -27.24 -17.25 33.68
C ASN A 424 -25.96 -17.46 32.86
N PHE A 425 -26.12 -17.55 31.55
CA PHE A 425 -25.07 -17.25 30.59
C PHE A 425 -25.49 -16.02 29.81
N SER A 426 -24.63 -15.01 29.80
CA SER A 426 -24.87 -13.77 29.08
C SER A 426 -23.75 -13.55 28.06
N PHE A 427 -24.09 -12.93 26.95
CA PHE A 427 -23.18 -12.60 25.86
C PHE A 427 -23.22 -11.08 25.62
N PRO A 428 -22.10 -10.39 25.37
CA PRO A 428 -22.14 -8.95 25.17
C PRO A 428 -23.04 -8.56 23.99
N SER A 429 -23.96 -7.63 24.20
CA SER A 429 -25.00 -7.30 23.21
C SER A 429 -24.50 -6.46 22.04
N ASP A 430 -23.35 -5.81 22.24
CA ASP A 430 -22.56 -5.05 21.28
C ASP A 430 -21.45 -5.89 20.62
N PHE A 431 -21.37 -7.18 20.93
CA PHE A 431 -20.36 -8.07 20.36
C PHE A 431 -20.61 -8.29 18.87
N CYS A 432 -19.79 -7.63 18.05
CA CYS A 432 -19.68 -7.87 16.63
C CYS A 432 -18.22 -8.12 16.31
N VAL A 433 -17.90 -9.35 15.93
CA VAL A 433 -16.52 -9.74 15.64
C VAL A 433 -16.49 -10.35 14.26
N VAL A 434 -15.86 -9.68 13.30
CA VAL A 434 -15.46 -10.25 12.01
C VAL A 434 -13.98 -10.60 12.15
N LYS A 435 -13.64 -11.88 12.10
CA LYS A 435 -12.25 -12.34 12.17
C LYS A 435 -11.86 -12.95 10.84
N ARG A 436 -10.69 -12.58 10.36
CA ARG A 436 -9.88 -13.44 9.50
C ARG A 436 -8.96 -14.23 10.42
N PRO A 437 -9.03 -15.57 10.44
CA PRO A 437 -8.11 -16.40 11.21
C PRO A 437 -6.63 -16.16 10.85
N TYR A 438 -6.35 -15.43 9.77
CA TYR A 438 -5.02 -15.15 9.23
C TYR A 438 -4.51 -13.71 9.45
N ASP A 439 -5.29 -12.77 10.01
CA ASP A 439 -4.89 -11.34 10.15
C ASP A 439 -4.35 -10.92 11.53
N THR A 440 -4.00 -11.84 12.43
CA THR A 440 -3.25 -11.44 13.64
C THR A 440 -1.75 -11.60 13.44
N VAL A 441 -1.08 -10.50 13.09
CA VAL A 441 0.36 -10.32 13.28
C VAL A 441 0.70 -10.58 14.76
N ALA A 442 1.70 -11.43 15.00
CA ALA A 442 2.48 -11.57 16.23
C ALA A 442 1.72 -11.54 17.58
N GLY A 443 1.49 -12.74 18.14
CA GLY A 443 1.38 -12.93 19.59
C GLY A 443 -0.03 -13.16 20.14
N LYS A 444 -0.22 -14.38 20.67
CA LYS A 444 -1.37 -14.92 21.43
C LYS A 444 -2.62 -15.31 20.64
N LYS A 445 -2.72 -16.63 20.37
CA LYS A 445 -3.96 -17.35 20.09
C LYS A 445 -4.84 -17.56 21.34
N PRO A 446 -6.17 -17.73 21.17
CA PRO A 446 -7.00 -18.50 22.08
C PRO A 446 -6.59 -19.98 22.04
N SER A 447 -6.60 -20.61 23.21
CA SER A 447 -6.24 -22.01 23.40
C SER A 447 -7.37 -22.93 22.94
N VAL A 448 -7.31 -23.41 21.70
CA VAL A 448 -8.09 -24.58 21.28
C VAL A 448 -7.45 -25.81 21.93
N GLU A 449 -8.17 -26.47 22.83
CA GLU A 449 -7.81 -27.82 23.25
C GLU A 449 -7.89 -28.73 22.02
N ILE A 450 -6.74 -29.25 21.60
CA ILE A 450 -6.61 -30.30 20.59
C ILE A 450 -7.33 -31.53 21.14
N GLU A 451 -8.61 -31.72 20.82
CA GLU A 451 -9.22 -33.04 20.96
C GLU A 451 -8.42 -34.01 20.07
N ASP A 452 -7.98 -35.11 20.67
CA ASP A 452 -7.13 -36.15 20.09
C ASP A 452 -7.59 -36.55 18.66
N ILE A 453 -7.04 -35.90 17.63
CA ILE A 453 -6.91 -36.52 16.32
C ILE A 453 -5.92 -37.65 16.54
N SER A 454 -6.41 -38.82 16.91
CA SER A 454 -5.60 -40.03 17.00
C SER A 454 -5.12 -40.36 15.59
N PRO A 455 -3.84 -40.16 15.26
CA PRO A 455 -3.44 -40.14 13.87
C PRO A 455 -3.15 -41.55 13.37
N SER A 456 -3.69 -41.91 12.21
CA SER A 456 -3.24 -43.11 11.49
C SER A 456 -2.06 -42.76 10.57
N GLY A 457 -0.88 -42.59 11.16
CA GLY A 457 0.37 -42.37 10.43
C GLY A 457 1.56 -42.19 11.35
N ASP A 458 2.76 -42.57 10.89
CA ASP A 458 4.01 -42.35 11.61
C ASP A 458 4.22 -40.84 11.85
N LYS A 459 4.46 -40.45 13.11
CA LYS A 459 4.76 -39.07 13.51
C LYS A 459 6.11 -38.65 12.91
N LEU A 460 6.13 -37.54 12.17
CA LEU A 460 7.36 -36.96 11.64
C LEU A 460 8.02 -36.06 12.71
N GLU A 461 9.34 -36.19 12.88
CA GLU A 461 10.15 -35.35 13.76
C GLU A 461 11.31 -34.76 12.95
N LEU A 462 11.43 -33.43 12.97
CA LEU A 462 12.42 -32.67 12.19
C LEU A 462 13.04 -31.59 13.08
N GLU A 463 14.28 -31.20 12.77
CA GLU A 463 14.95 -30.06 13.40
C GLU A 463 15.27 -29.02 12.32
N CYS A 464 15.19 -27.73 12.67
CA CYS A 464 15.59 -26.64 11.81
C CYS A 464 16.17 -25.46 12.62
N GLU A 465 16.74 -24.49 11.91
CA GLU A 465 17.13 -23.20 12.47
C GLU A 465 16.12 -22.12 12.04
N LYS A 466 15.93 -21.12 12.89
CA LYS A 466 15.07 -19.96 12.64
C LYS A 466 15.50 -19.26 11.34
N TRP A 467 14.54 -18.87 10.50
CA TRP A 467 14.69 -18.20 9.20
C TRP A 467 15.41 -18.99 8.08
N VAL A 468 15.97 -20.16 8.38
CA VAL A 468 16.69 -20.97 7.38
C VAL A 468 15.70 -21.92 6.68
N ALA A 469 15.69 -21.87 5.35
CA ALA A 469 14.84 -22.72 4.53
C ALA A 469 15.07 -24.21 4.84
N THR A 470 13.99 -24.92 5.13
CA THR A 470 13.98 -26.35 5.45
C THR A 470 12.92 -27.05 4.61
N GLU A 471 13.18 -28.30 4.18
CA GLU A 471 12.27 -29.06 3.32
C GLU A 471 11.70 -30.31 4.00
N MET A 472 10.44 -30.60 3.71
CA MET A 472 9.80 -31.89 3.94
C MET A 472 9.29 -32.47 2.64
N GLU A 473 9.41 -33.79 2.47
CA GLU A 473 8.86 -34.53 1.33
C GLU A 473 7.69 -35.41 1.75
N PHE A 474 6.63 -35.39 0.95
CA PHE A 474 5.44 -36.20 1.06
C PHE A 474 5.22 -36.96 -0.25
N ILE A 475 4.85 -38.23 -0.14
CA ILE A 475 4.63 -39.09 -1.31
C ILE A 475 3.13 -39.29 -1.48
N SER A 476 2.59 -38.78 -2.58
CA SER A 476 1.19 -38.95 -2.95
C SER A 476 0.79 -40.42 -2.98
N SER A 477 -0.41 -40.78 -2.54
CA SER A 477 -0.95 -42.15 -2.65
C SER A 477 -1.44 -42.50 -4.07
N VAL A 478 -1.57 -41.51 -4.94
CA VAL A 478 -2.03 -41.64 -6.34
C VAL A 478 -1.10 -40.92 -7.31
N ASP A 479 -1.23 -41.20 -8.61
CA ASP A 479 -0.54 -40.46 -9.67
C ASP A 479 -1.45 -39.34 -10.21
N TYR A 480 -0.89 -38.15 -10.42
CA TYR A 480 -1.58 -37.01 -11.04
C TYR A 480 -0.95 -36.70 -12.40
N THR A 481 -1.78 -36.33 -13.37
CA THR A 481 -1.30 -35.93 -14.71
C THR A 481 -0.83 -34.48 -14.74
N ASP A 482 -1.47 -33.61 -13.95
CA ASP A 482 -1.19 -32.18 -13.93
C ASP A 482 -1.30 -31.60 -12.51
N PRO A 483 -0.44 -32.06 -11.58
CA PRO A 483 -0.59 -31.81 -10.15
C PRO A 483 -0.57 -30.32 -9.80
N VAL A 484 0.18 -29.49 -10.52
CA VAL A 484 0.27 -28.04 -10.24
C VAL A 484 -1.07 -27.32 -10.46
N TYR A 485 -1.86 -27.74 -11.45
CA TYR A 485 -3.12 -27.06 -11.79
C TYR A 485 -4.37 -27.80 -11.28
N THR A 486 -4.25 -28.98 -10.68
CA THR A 486 -5.41 -29.82 -10.31
C THR A 486 -5.60 -30.05 -8.81
N MET A 487 -4.60 -29.72 -7.99
CA MET A 487 -4.70 -29.86 -6.54
C MET A 487 -3.86 -28.81 -5.81
N ASP A 488 -4.29 -28.47 -4.60
CA ASP A 488 -3.51 -27.67 -3.66
C ASP A 488 -3.18 -28.50 -2.42
N MET A 489 -2.00 -28.27 -1.87
CA MET A 489 -1.59 -28.86 -0.61
C MET A 489 -0.83 -27.82 0.19
N ASP A 490 -1.22 -27.60 1.43
CA ASP A 490 -0.56 -26.71 2.38
C ASP A 490 -0.06 -27.51 3.57
N ALA A 491 1.01 -27.04 4.21
CA ALA A 491 1.38 -27.42 5.56
C ALA A 491 1.11 -26.27 6.51
N VAL A 492 0.26 -26.52 7.50
CA VAL A 492 -0.04 -25.57 8.57
C VAL A 492 0.88 -25.84 9.74
N PHE A 493 1.77 -24.91 10.04
CA PHE A 493 2.66 -24.93 11.20
C PHE A 493 2.06 -24.12 12.35
N TYR A 494 2.24 -24.59 13.57
CA TYR A 494 1.75 -23.95 14.77
C TYR A 494 2.76 -24.03 15.92
N ASN A 495 3.20 -22.88 16.42
CA ASN A 495 4.02 -22.79 17.62
C ASN A 495 3.11 -22.82 18.85
N LYS A 496 3.24 -23.87 19.66
CA LYS A 496 2.43 -24.05 20.88
C LYS A 496 2.69 -23.00 21.95
N GLU A 497 3.88 -22.42 21.97
CA GLU A 497 4.31 -21.52 23.04
C GLU A 497 3.84 -20.08 22.78
N THR A 498 3.94 -19.63 21.52
CA THR A 498 3.64 -18.23 21.14
C THR A 498 2.27 -18.06 20.50
N GLY A 499 1.73 -19.13 19.93
CA GLY A 499 0.51 -19.10 19.14
C GLY A 499 0.74 -18.81 17.66
N THR A 500 1.97 -18.50 17.24
CA THR A 500 2.28 -18.18 15.83
C THR A 500 1.94 -19.34 14.91
N ALA A 501 1.36 -19.04 13.74
CA ALA A 501 0.97 -20.05 12.77
C ALA A 501 1.25 -19.60 11.33
N TYR A 502 1.64 -20.54 10.48
CA TYR A 502 1.89 -20.32 9.07
C TYR A 502 1.20 -21.38 8.24
N SER A 503 0.52 -20.99 7.16
CA SER A 503 0.11 -21.91 6.10
C SER A 503 1.10 -21.82 4.96
N VAL A 504 1.94 -22.85 4.79
CA VAL A 504 2.99 -22.84 3.77
C VAL A 504 2.56 -23.71 2.60
N PRO A 505 2.48 -23.15 1.38
CA PRO A 505 2.07 -23.93 0.22
C PRO A 505 3.13 -24.97 -0.15
N ALA A 506 2.69 -26.20 -0.40
CA ALA A 506 3.50 -27.27 -0.98
C ALA A 506 3.59 -27.13 -2.52
N PHE A 507 4.61 -27.76 -3.10
CA PHE A 507 4.83 -27.85 -4.54
C PHE A 507 5.11 -29.29 -4.98
N TRP A 508 4.65 -29.64 -6.17
CA TRP A 508 5.02 -30.90 -6.83
C TRP A 508 6.50 -30.89 -7.26
N ASP A 509 7.21 -31.99 -7.05
CA ASP A 509 8.64 -32.11 -7.38
C ASP A 509 8.98 -33.35 -8.22
N GLY A 510 8.00 -33.84 -9.00
CA GLY A 510 8.19 -34.95 -9.94
C GLY A 510 7.54 -36.25 -9.46
N GLY A 511 6.97 -36.99 -10.42
CA GLY A 511 6.27 -38.25 -10.13
C GLY A 511 5.19 -38.07 -9.04
N ARG A 512 5.38 -38.74 -7.90
CA ARG A 512 4.48 -38.69 -6.74
C ARG A 512 4.99 -37.81 -5.60
N SER A 513 6.10 -37.10 -5.80
CA SER A 513 6.73 -36.28 -4.77
C SER A 513 6.09 -34.91 -4.69
N PHE A 514 5.75 -34.51 -3.46
CA PHE A 514 5.33 -33.16 -3.10
C PHE A 514 6.20 -32.69 -1.95
N LYS A 515 6.67 -31.45 -2.03
CA LYS A 515 7.54 -30.86 -1.01
C LYS A 515 6.93 -29.63 -0.39
N VAL A 516 7.25 -29.41 0.87
CA VAL A 516 6.99 -28.16 1.59
C VAL A 516 8.36 -27.59 1.94
N ARG A 517 8.67 -26.40 1.43
CA ARG A 517 9.87 -25.64 1.80
C ARG A 517 9.42 -24.48 2.69
N PHE A 518 9.92 -24.41 3.92
CA PHE A 518 9.46 -23.49 4.94
C PHE A 518 10.62 -22.89 5.75
N ALA A 519 10.40 -21.73 6.37
CA ALA A 519 11.32 -21.08 7.29
C ALA A 519 10.55 -20.66 8.55
N LEU A 520 10.85 -21.27 9.70
CA LEU A 520 10.17 -20.92 10.94
C LEU A 520 10.79 -19.65 11.54
N THR A 521 9.95 -18.74 11.99
CA THR A 521 10.33 -17.37 12.35
C THR A 521 10.64 -17.20 13.84
N GLU A 522 10.41 -18.25 14.63
CA GLU A 522 10.63 -18.27 16.07
C GLU A 522 11.16 -19.64 16.50
N ALA A 523 12.12 -19.65 17.43
CA ALA A 523 12.57 -20.87 18.07
C ALA A 523 11.45 -21.48 18.94
N GLY A 524 11.50 -22.80 19.13
CA GLY A 524 10.52 -23.53 19.92
C GLY A 524 10.06 -24.82 19.24
N THR A 525 9.09 -25.49 19.86
CA THR A 525 8.47 -26.68 19.29
C THR A 525 7.23 -26.29 18.49
N TRP A 526 7.27 -26.60 17.20
CA TRP A 526 6.17 -26.40 16.27
C TRP A 526 5.48 -27.73 16.00
N GLU A 527 4.16 -27.73 15.98
CA GLU A 527 3.38 -28.81 15.39
C GLU A 527 3.03 -28.44 13.96
N PHE A 528 2.87 -29.45 13.12
CA PHE A 528 2.33 -29.23 11.79
C PHE A 528 1.33 -30.30 11.40
N TYR A 529 0.43 -29.93 10.50
CA TYR A 529 -0.38 -30.86 9.73
C TYR A 529 -0.55 -30.40 8.28
N THR A 530 -0.88 -31.32 7.38
CA THR A 530 -1.07 -31.02 5.97
C THR A 530 -2.55 -31.06 5.58
N VAL A 531 -2.95 -30.12 4.74
CA VAL A 531 -4.27 -30.05 4.12
C VAL A 531 -4.08 -30.21 2.62
N CYS A 532 -4.87 -31.06 1.98
CA CYS A 532 -4.80 -31.29 0.55
C CYS A 532 -6.23 -31.24 -0.01
N SER A 533 -6.41 -30.60 -1.16
CA SER A 533 -7.71 -30.50 -1.82
C SER A 533 -8.25 -31.87 -2.28
N ASP A 534 -7.36 -32.83 -2.54
CA ASP A 534 -7.72 -34.24 -2.67
C ASP A 534 -7.67 -34.92 -1.29
N THR A 535 -8.78 -34.81 -0.56
CA THR A 535 -8.92 -35.29 0.82
C THR A 535 -8.79 -36.82 0.96
N GLU A 536 -8.94 -37.58 -0.12
CA GLU A 536 -8.76 -39.03 -0.14
C GLU A 536 -7.28 -39.44 -0.33
N ASN A 537 -6.38 -38.49 -0.64
CA ASN A 537 -4.96 -38.76 -0.79
C ASN A 537 -4.29 -38.95 0.57
N ALA A 538 -4.31 -40.19 1.07
CA ALA A 538 -3.72 -40.55 2.36
C ALA A 538 -2.19 -40.32 2.47
N GLY A 539 -1.51 -40.07 1.35
CA GLY A 539 -0.09 -39.72 1.30
C GLY A 539 0.18 -38.24 1.55
N LEU A 540 -0.79 -37.36 1.23
CA LEU A 540 -0.65 -35.89 1.28
C LEU A 540 -1.57 -35.24 2.30
N HIS A 541 -2.79 -35.74 2.50
CA HIS A 541 -3.76 -35.16 3.42
C HIS A 541 -3.59 -35.69 4.84
N HIS A 542 -3.84 -34.84 5.85
CA HIS A 542 -3.79 -35.19 7.28
C HIS A 542 -2.48 -35.87 7.71
N ARG A 543 -1.36 -35.50 7.07
CA ARG A 543 -0.02 -35.83 7.56
C ARG A 543 0.30 -34.84 8.67
N TYR A 544 0.99 -35.27 9.71
CA TYR A 544 1.23 -34.43 10.88
C TYR A 544 2.56 -34.81 11.55
N GLY A 545 3.09 -33.89 12.35
CA GLY A 545 4.35 -34.09 13.05
C GLY A 545 4.76 -32.90 13.89
N THR A 546 6.01 -32.91 14.31
CA THR A 546 6.63 -31.84 15.10
C THR A 546 7.95 -31.40 14.47
N VAL A 547 8.20 -30.10 14.45
CA VAL A 547 9.49 -29.50 14.10
C VAL A 547 10.05 -28.78 15.32
N VAL A 548 11.30 -29.06 15.68
CA VAL A 548 12.02 -28.31 16.71
C VAL A 548 12.85 -27.23 16.01
N CYS A 549 12.45 -25.98 16.18
CA CYS A 549 13.17 -24.82 15.66
C CYS A 549 14.15 -24.30 16.72
N SER A 550 15.42 -24.19 16.35
CA SER A 550 16.47 -23.59 17.19
C SER A 550 16.78 -22.16 16.72
N GLU A 551 17.35 -21.35 17.62
CA GLU A 551 17.88 -20.05 17.22
C GLU A 551 18.97 -20.22 16.16
N TYR A 552 18.98 -19.35 15.16
CA TYR A 552 20.04 -19.34 14.15
C TYR A 552 21.40 -19.10 14.82
N SER A 553 22.34 -20.01 14.58
CA SER A 553 23.65 -20.01 15.23
C SER A 553 24.78 -19.43 14.38
N GLY A 554 24.50 -19.08 13.12
CA GLY A 554 25.48 -18.53 12.19
C GLY A 554 25.64 -17.02 12.25
N GLU A 555 26.38 -16.48 11.29
CA GLU A 555 26.80 -15.07 11.29
C GLU A 555 26.07 -14.19 10.26
N LEU A 556 25.23 -14.77 9.39
CA LEU A 556 24.57 -14.04 8.30
C LEU A 556 23.42 -13.15 8.81
N ASP A 557 23.47 -11.87 8.46
CA ASP A 557 22.52 -10.85 8.92
C ASP A 557 21.07 -11.16 8.49
N ILE A 558 20.89 -11.67 7.26
CA ILE A 558 19.60 -12.12 6.71
C ILE A 558 18.87 -13.17 7.56
N TYR A 559 19.58 -13.90 8.43
CA TYR A 559 19.00 -14.88 9.35
C TYR A 559 19.09 -14.44 10.82
N LYS A 560 20.07 -13.60 11.19
CA LYS A 560 20.11 -13.01 12.54
C LYS A 560 18.93 -12.06 12.79
N HIS A 561 18.65 -11.23 11.81
CA HIS A 561 17.66 -10.16 11.89
C HIS A 561 16.30 -10.54 11.29
N GLY A 562 16.23 -11.67 10.56
CA GLY A 562 15.04 -12.16 9.86
C GLY A 562 14.91 -11.60 8.45
N PHE A 563 13.84 -11.97 7.73
CA PHE A 563 13.65 -11.52 6.35
C PHE A 563 13.48 -10.00 6.23
N VAL A 564 13.85 -9.45 5.08
CA VAL A 564 13.64 -8.03 4.77
C VAL A 564 12.13 -7.73 4.72
N LYS A 565 11.75 -6.54 5.17
CA LYS A 565 10.39 -6.01 5.30
C LYS A 565 10.33 -4.56 4.83
N THR A 566 9.13 -4.19 4.43
CA THR A 566 8.66 -2.81 4.30
C THR A 566 7.74 -2.52 5.48
N VAL A 567 7.78 -1.29 6.00
CA VAL A 567 6.96 -0.88 7.14
C VAL A 567 6.25 0.41 6.78
N PRO A 568 4.91 0.49 6.89
CA PRO A 568 4.18 1.72 6.64
C PRO A 568 4.77 2.92 7.40
N GLY A 569 4.93 4.04 6.71
CA GLY A 569 5.55 5.25 7.27
C GLY A 569 7.09 5.23 7.35
N LYS A 570 7.75 4.14 6.95
CA LYS A 570 9.21 4.10 6.71
C LYS A 570 9.49 4.10 5.21
N ASN A 571 10.37 5.00 4.76
CA ASN A 571 10.78 5.08 3.36
C ASN A 571 12.04 4.25 3.04
N TYR A 572 12.37 3.28 3.90
CA TYR A 572 13.55 2.42 3.78
C TYR A 572 13.20 0.99 4.21
N PHE A 573 13.99 0.03 3.75
CA PHE A 573 13.84 -1.38 4.12
C PHE A 573 14.38 -1.64 5.52
N VAL A 574 13.78 -2.61 6.21
CA VAL A 574 14.27 -3.14 7.48
C VAL A 574 14.29 -4.65 7.43
N TYR A 575 15.10 -5.30 8.26
CA TYR A 575 14.89 -6.69 8.61
C TYR A 575 13.68 -6.84 9.56
N ASP A 576 13.24 -8.08 9.80
CA ASP A 576 12.09 -8.41 10.64
C ASP A 576 12.19 -7.82 12.07
N ASP A 577 13.40 -7.75 12.63
CA ASP A 577 13.67 -7.14 13.94
C ASP A 577 13.70 -5.59 13.95
N GLY A 578 13.49 -4.96 12.80
CA GLY A 578 13.48 -3.51 12.62
C GLY A 578 14.84 -2.87 12.29
N THR A 579 15.92 -3.65 12.22
CA THR A 579 17.26 -3.20 11.81
C THR A 579 17.22 -2.70 10.35
N PRO A 580 17.72 -1.49 10.03
CA PRO A 580 17.72 -0.99 8.65
C PRO A 580 18.51 -1.88 7.69
N PHE A 581 17.95 -2.13 6.50
CA PHE A 581 18.57 -2.90 5.43
C PHE A 581 19.08 -1.99 4.31
N PHE A 582 20.37 -2.11 3.99
CA PHE A 582 21.01 -1.34 2.92
C PHE A 582 20.89 -2.09 1.59
N TYR A 583 20.17 -1.54 0.60
CA TYR A 583 20.02 -2.16 -0.72
C TYR A 583 21.18 -1.75 -1.64
N LEU A 584 22.13 -2.65 -1.87
CA LEU A 584 23.16 -2.54 -2.91
C LEU A 584 23.10 -3.80 -3.75
N ALA A 585 22.57 -3.69 -4.96
CA ALA A 585 22.34 -4.83 -5.83
C ALA A 585 23.30 -4.89 -7.01
N ASP A 586 23.60 -6.12 -7.44
CA ASP A 586 24.10 -6.38 -8.78
C ASP A 586 22.95 -6.90 -9.66
N THR A 587 22.84 -6.35 -10.86
CA THR A 587 21.85 -6.71 -11.85
C THR A 587 22.38 -7.83 -12.71
N HIS A 588 21.83 -9.03 -12.51
CA HIS A 588 22.24 -10.26 -13.17
C HIS A 588 21.02 -10.97 -13.78
N TRP A 589 20.39 -10.34 -14.77
CA TRP A 589 19.14 -10.81 -15.35
C TRP A 589 19.20 -12.22 -15.91
N THR A 590 20.32 -12.60 -16.52
CA THR A 590 20.47 -13.89 -17.21
C THR A 590 21.02 -15.01 -16.33
N LEU A 591 21.11 -14.82 -15.00
CA LEU A 591 21.73 -15.81 -14.10
C LEU A 591 21.20 -17.25 -14.24
N PRO A 592 19.91 -17.53 -14.58
CA PRO A 592 19.44 -18.91 -14.69
C PRO A 592 20.06 -19.68 -15.88
N LEU A 593 20.64 -18.96 -16.85
CA LEU A 593 21.33 -19.55 -18.01
C LEU A 593 22.74 -20.06 -17.65
N GLU A 594 23.27 -19.69 -16.50
CA GLU A 594 24.59 -20.07 -16.07
C GLU A 594 24.61 -21.49 -15.51
N GLN A 595 25.71 -22.21 -15.75
CA GLN A 595 25.88 -23.52 -15.14
C GLN A 595 26.23 -23.38 -13.66
N LEU A 596 25.43 -24.01 -12.79
CA LEU A 596 25.66 -24.03 -11.35
C LEU A 596 27.00 -24.62 -10.92
N ASP A 597 27.43 -25.70 -11.57
CA ASP A 597 28.61 -26.49 -11.20
C ASP A 597 29.62 -26.59 -12.36
N GLY A 598 29.63 -25.61 -13.27
CA GLY A 598 30.50 -25.58 -14.43
C GLY A 598 30.78 -24.17 -14.96
N TYR A 599 31.86 -24.02 -15.71
CA TYR A 599 32.22 -22.77 -16.39
C TYR A 599 31.77 -22.82 -17.87
N GLY A 600 30.45 -22.83 -18.10
CA GLY A 600 29.84 -22.84 -19.45
C GLY A 600 30.04 -24.13 -20.28
N SER A 601 29.27 -24.29 -21.36
CA SER A 601 29.42 -25.41 -22.32
C SER A 601 30.45 -25.02 -23.41
N ILE A 602 31.34 -25.96 -23.76
CA ILE A 602 32.37 -25.78 -24.80
C ILE A 602 31.77 -25.58 -26.21
N GLU A 603 30.48 -25.84 -26.41
CA GLU A 603 29.83 -25.78 -27.73
C GLU A 603 29.06 -24.46 -27.99
N ASP A 604 28.74 -23.66 -26.96
CA ASP A 604 27.97 -22.40 -27.06
C ASP A 604 28.84 -21.11 -27.02
N GLN A 605 30.15 -21.23 -27.30
CA GLN A 605 31.17 -20.18 -27.14
C GLN A 605 31.05 -18.94 -28.06
N ALA A 606 29.90 -18.65 -28.64
CA ALA A 606 29.74 -17.51 -29.55
C ALA A 606 29.37 -16.18 -28.87
N SER A 607 28.98 -16.13 -27.59
CA SER A 607 28.52 -14.86 -26.97
C SER A 607 29.07 -14.45 -25.60
N ALA A 608 29.88 -15.25 -24.89
CA ALA A 608 30.53 -14.77 -23.63
C ALA A 608 31.74 -15.61 -23.12
N GLY A 609 32.31 -16.51 -23.94
CA GLY A 609 33.17 -17.59 -23.43
C GLY A 609 34.56 -17.17 -22.94
N ILE A 610 34.87 -17.41 -21.67
CA ILE A 610 36.26 -17.48 -21.19
C ILE A 610 36.91 -18.81 -21.62
N THR A 611 38.20 -18.76 -21.96
CA THR A 611 38.96 -19.98 -22.31
C THR A 611 39.24 -20.83 -21.07
N GLN A 612 39.56 -22.12 -21.25
CA GLN A 612 40.01 -22.97 -20.15
C GLN A 612 41.25 -22.42 -19.44
N ASP A 613 42.09 -21.67 -20.15
CA ASP A 613 43.26 -21.01 -19.59
C ASP A 613 42.86 -19.85 -18.66
N ILE A 614 41.85 -19.05 -19.02
CA ILE A 614 41.30 -17.98 -18.16
C ILE A 614 40.61 -18.59 -16.93
N ALA A 615 39.79 -19.64 -17.11
CA ALA A 615 39.17 -20.33 -15.99
C ALA A 615 40.23 -20.87 -15.01
N ALA A 616 41.34 -21.42 -15.51
CA ALA A 616 42.45 -21.88 -14.68
C ALA A 616 43.22 -20.75 -14.00
N GLU A 617 43.39 -19.59 -14.65
CA GLU A 617 44.06 -18.41 -14.09
C GLU A 617 43.34 -17.88 -12.85
N TYR A 618 42.01 -17.79 -12.91
CA TYR A 618 41.16 -17.26 -11.85
C TYR A 618 40.63 -18.34 -10.89
N GLY A 619 40.91 -19.62 -11.15
CA GLY A 619 40.43 -20.74 -10.34
C GLY A 619 38.92 -20.99 -10.47
N ILE A 620 38.31 -20.57 -11.57
CA ILE A 620 36.87 -20.64 -11.81
C ILE A 620 36.46 -22.09 -12.08
N THR A 621 35.56 -22.61 -11.25
CA THR A 621 34.97 -23.95 -11.41
C THR A 621 33.49 -23.90 -11.78
N SER A 622 32.82 -22.80 -11.40
CA SER A 622 31.45 -22.46 -11.76
C SER A 622 31.38 -20.96 -12.03
N GLN A 623 30.79 -20.57 -13.16
CA GLN A 623 30.60 -19.15 -13.48
C GLN A 623 29.70 -18.47 -12.45
N PHE A 624 28.51 -19.05 -12.23
CA PHE A 624 27.52 -18.53 -11.30
C PHE A 624 28.09 -18.36 -9.90
N LYS A 625 28.69 -19.42 -9.35
CA LYS A 625 29.24 -19.38 -7.98
C LYS A 625 30.35 -18.35 -7.87
N TYR A 626 31.22 -18.25 -8.88
CA TYR A 626 32.31 -17.27 -8.86
C TYR A 626 31.82 -15.83 -8.85
N ILE A 627 30.80 -15.51 -9.65
CA ILE A 627 30.18 -14.18 -9.66
C ILE A 627 29.53 -13.88 -8.30
N MET A 628 28.73 -14.82 -7.77
CA MET A 628 28.04 -14.64 -6.50
C MET A 628 29.01 -14.50 -5.32
N ASP A 629 30.03 -15.37 -5.23
CA ASP A 629 31.06 -15.32 -4.19
C ASP A 629 31.79 -13.98 -4.22
N TYR A 630 32.14 -13.49 -5.42
CA TYR A 630 32.84 -12.22 -5.58
C TYR A 630 31.96 -11.03 -5.15
N ARG A 631 30.67 -11.00 -5.51
CA ARG A 631 29.76 -9.93 -5.07
C ARG A 631 29.49 -9.95 -3.57
N ALA A 632 29.39 -11.14 -2.98
CA ALA A 632 29.31 -11.28 -1.52
C ALA A 632 30.58 -10.76 -0.83
N GLU A 633 31.78 -11.06 -1.36
CA GLU A 633 33.06 -10.55 -0.84
C GLU A 633 33.15 -9.02 -0.94
N GLN A 634 32.64 -8.41 -2.02
CA GLN A 634 32.58 -6.96 -2.20
C GLN A 634 31.56 -6.26 -1.28
N GLY A 635 30.68 -7.01 -0.61
CA GLY A 635 29.67 -6.46 0.30
C GLY A 635 28.38 -5.98 -0.38
N TYR A 636 28.08 -6.49 -1.58
CA TYR A 636 26.72 -6.42 -2.13
C TYR A 636 25.76 -7.16 -1.20
N THR A 637 24.52 -6.68 -1.16
CA THR A 637 23.48 -7.21 -0.26
C THR A 637 22.33 -7.85 -1.02
N VAL A 638 22.18 -7.55 -2.31
CA VAL A 638 21.08 -8.00 -3.15
C VAL A 638 21.59 -8.50 -4.50
N ILE A 639 20.96 -9.53 -5.04
CA ILE A 639 21.11 -9.93 -6.46
C ILE A 639 19.76 -9.72 -7.14
N GLN A 640 19.75 -8.97 -8.24
CA GLN A 640 18.56 -8.81 -9.07
C GLN A 640 18.61 -9.79 -10.22
N SER A 641 17.53 -10.54 -10.46
CA SER A 641 17.47 -11.40 -11.64
C SER A 641 16.06 -11.65 -12.15
N GLN A 642 15.99 -12.29 -13.33
CA GLN A 642 14.75 -12.68 -13.98
C GLN A 642 14.93 -14.06 -14.65
N PRO A 643 13.85 -14.79 -14.95
CA PRO A 643 13.94 -16.04 -15.67
C PRO A 643 14.09 -15.81 -17.18
N LEU A 644 15.06 -15.01 -17.65
CA LEU A 644 15.26 -14.73 -19.07
C LEU A 644 15.87 -15.94 -19.82
N GLY A 645 15.31 -16.27 -20.99
CA GLY A 645 15.70 -17.40 -21.86
C GLY A 645 16.55 -17.00 -23.07
N TRP A 646 16.61 -17.86 -24.09
CA TRP A 646 17.35 -17.60 -25.34
C TRP A 646 16.69 -16.48 -26.16
N TRP A 647 17.46 -15.42 -26.44
CA TRP A 647 16.99 -14.24 -27.16
C TRP A 647 16.92 -14.48 -28.68
N THR A 648 15.87 -15.17 -29.14
CA THR A 648 15.64 -15.39 -30.59
C THR A 648 14.28 -14.88 -31.10
N ASP A 649 13.30 -14.69 -30.20
CA ASP A 649 11.96 -14.14 -30.49
C ASP A 649 11.33 -13.65 -29.16
N PRO A 650 10.54 -12.55 -29.10
CA PRO A 650 9.81 -12.11 -27.90
C PRO A 650 9.11 -13.24 -27.11
N GLY A 651 8.58 -14.27 -27.79
CA GLY A 651 7.92 -15.43 -27.16
C GLY A 651 8.86 -16.48 -26.53
N GLN A 652 10.17 -16.37 -26.74
CA GLN A 652 11.20 -17.32 -26.26
C GLN A 652 12.13 -16.73 -25.18
N ASN A 653 11.82 -15.52 -24.69
CA ASN A 653 12.54 -14.83 -23.63
C ASN A 653 12.24 -15.39 -22.23
N SER A 654 12.18 -16.72 -22.06
CA SER A 654 11.99 -17.36 -20.75
C SER A 654 12.90 -18.58 -20.54
N TRP A 655 13.50 -18.70 -19.34
CA TRP A 655 14.20 -19.88 -18.87
C TRP A 655 13.31 -21.12 -18.97
N PHE A 656 12.00 -20.95 -18.74
CA PHE A 656 10.98 -21.99 -18.80
C PHE A 656 10.43 -22.21 -20.23
N ALA A 657 11.32 -22.26 -21.22
CA ALA A 657 11.00 -22.48 -22.63
C ALA A 657 12.09 -23.28 -23.40
N ASP A 658 11.74 -23.70 -24.61
CA ASP A 658 12.63 -24.22 -25.68
C ASP A 658 12.12 -23.84 -27.08
N ASP A 659 12.72 -24.42 -28.13
CA ASP A 659 12.33 -24.24 -29.54
C ASP A 659 10.90 -24.71 -29.88
N HIS A 660 10.23 -25.40 -28.96
CA HIS A 660 8.96 -26.07 -29.19
C HIS A 660 7.82 -25.49 -28.32
N GLY A 661 8.11 -24.62 -27.36
CA GLY A 661 7.10 -23.99 -26.50
C GLY A 661 7.65 -23.41 -25.19
N ASN A 662 6.74 -22.92 -24.36
CA ASN A 662 7.01 -22.29 -23.07
C ASN A 662 6.12 -22.87 -21.96
N ILE A 663 6.28 -22.38 -20.73
CA ILE A 663 5.50 -22.82 -19.56
C ILE A 663 3.99 -22.72 -19.75
N TYR A 664 3.48 -21.77 -20.54
CA TYR A 664 2.05 -21.63 -20.81
C TYR A 664 1.54 -22.73 -21.76
N THR A 665 2.39 -23.15 -22.70
CA THR A 665 2.11 -24.25 -23.62
C THR A 665 2.19 -25.61 -22.93
N TYR A 666 3.20 -25.80 -22.08
CA TYR A 666 3.51 -27.09 -21.48
C TYR A 666 2.81 -27.35 -20.15
N GLY A 667 2.48 -26.30 -19.41
CA GLY A 667 2.34 -26.41 -17.97
C GLY A 667 3.66 -26.84 -17.32
N VAL A 668 3.59 -27.26 -16.06
CA VAL A 668 4.76 -27.76 -15.33
C VAL A 668 4.90 -29.27 -15.56
N ASN A 669 5.39 -29.65 -16.73
CA ASN A 669 5.76 -31.03 -17.04
C ASN A 669 7.19 -31.35 -16.56
N ASP A 670 7.67 -32.59 -16.75
CA ASP A 670 9.03 -33.00 -16.31
C ASP A 670 10.16 -32.14 -16.90
N PHE A 671 10.00 -31.59 -18.11
CA PHE A 671 11.00 -30.71 -18.73
C PHE A 671 11.05 -29.34 -18.05
N ILE A 672 9.88 -28.73 -17.82
CA ILE A 672 9.79 -27.46 -17.08
C ILE A 672 10.19 -27.66 -15.61
N LEU A 673 9.85 -28.81 -15.02
CA LEU A 673 10.24 -29.17 -13.66
C LEU A 673 11.77 -29.22 -13.49
N ASP A 674 12.51 -29.82 -14.43
CA ASP A 674 13.98 -29.86 -14.37
C ASP A 674 14.57 -28.44 -14.27
N LYS A 675 14.00 -27.49 -15.02
CA LYS A 675 14.39 -26.08 -14.97
C LYS A 675 14.09 -25.42 -13.62
N PHE A 676 12.95 -25.73 -12.99
CA PHE A 676 12.64 -25.31 -11.63
C PHE A 676 13.62 -25.89 -10.61
N GLN A 677 13.94 -27.18 -10.71
CA GLN A 677 14.89 -27.86 -9.81
C GLN A 677 16.33 -27.34 -9.98
N GLN A 678 16.70 -26.91 -11.18
CA GLN A 678 17.94 -26.17 -11.38
C GLN A 678 17.85 -24.78 -10.75
N TYR A 679 16.73 -24.08 -10.90
CA TYR A 679 16.61 -22.73 -10.36
C TYR A 679 16.56 -22.70 -8.82
N ASP A 680 15.95 -23.71 -8.18
CA ASP A 680 16.02 -23.95 -6.72
C ASP A 680 17.44 -23.84 -6.16
N LYS A 681 18.43 -24.38 -6.88
CA LYS A 681 19.83 -24.38 -6.43
C LYS A 681 20.46 -22.98 -6.51
N HIS A 682 20.00 -22.12 -7.42
CA HIS A 682 20.47 -20.74 -7.48
C HIS A 682 19.98 -19.96 -6.27
N PHE A 683 18.67 -20.06 -5.95
CA PHE A 683 18.09 -19.44 -4.76
C PHE A 683 18.78 -19.89 -3.47
N ALA A 684 18.99 -21.20 -3.33
CA ALA A 684 19.69 -21.75 -2.17
C ALA A 684 21.12 -21.18 -2.04
N TYR A 685 21.89 -21.13 -3.13
CA TYR A 685 23.27 -20.65 -3.10
C TYR A 685 23.37 -19.14 -2.81
N ILE A 686 22.46 -18.32 -3.35
CA ILE A 686 22.40 -16.88 -3.03
C ILE A 686 22.14 -16.69 -1.53
N ALA A 687 21.21 -17.46 -0.96
CA ALA A 687 20.88 -17.42 0.46
C ALA A 687 22.02 -17.95 1.36
N GLU A 688 22.79 -18.94 0.90
CA GLU A 688 24.00 -19.46 1.60
C GLU A 688 25.10 -18.39 1.73
N LEU A 689 25.14 -17.42 0.82
CA LEU A 689 26.12 -16.32 0.84
C LEU A 689 25.67 -15.11 1.66
N GLY A 690 24.46 -15.12 2.23
CA GLY A 690 23.93 -13.98 2.98
C GLY A 690 23.27 -12.90 2.12
N LEU A 691 23.02 -13.18 0.85
CA LEU A 691 22.44 -12.23 -0.10
C LEU A 691 20.91 -12.37 -0.17
N VAL A 692 20.23 -11.27 -0.44
CA VAL A 692 18.78 -11.24 -0.71
C VAL A 692 18.55 -11.33 -2.21
N HIS A 693 17.61 -12.16 -2.65
CA HIS A 693 17.30 -12.32 -4.07
C HIS A 693 16.10 -11.46 -4.47
N ALA A 694 16.35 -10.32 -5.11
CA ALA A 694 15.32 -9.48 -5.73
C ALA A 694 14.96 -10.07 -7.10
N ASN A 695 14.05 -11.03 -7.11
CA ASN A 695 13.80 -11.86 -8.28
C ASN A 695 12.45 -11.56 -8.92
N SER A 696 12.45 -11.41 -10.25
CA SER A 696 11.19 -11.36 -10.98
C SER A 696 10.63 -12.75 -11.25
N GLN A 697 9.31 -12.92 -11.06
CA GLN A 697 8.66 -14.20 -11.38
C GLN A 697 8.65 -14.46 -12.91
N PHE A 698 8.51 -13.40 -13.70
CA PHE A 698 8.51 -13.47 -15.16
C PHE A 698 9.55 -12.51 -15.74
N SER A 699 9.89 -12.67 -17.04
CA SER A 699 10.96 -11.90 -17.68
C SER A 699 10.56 -10.46 -17.98
N SER A 700 9.95 -10.18 -19.13
CA SER A 700 9.56 -8.81 -19.55
C SER A 700 8.09 -8.72 -19.93
N VAL A 701 7.60 -7.50 -20.20
CA VAL A 701 6.21 -7.19 -20.57
C VAL A 701 5.52 -8.21 -21.50
N PRO A 702 6.10 -8.61 -22.65
CA PRO A 702 5.43 -9.55 -23.56
C PRO A 702 5.27 -10.96 -22.97
N ALA A 703 6.08 -11.34 -21.98
CA ALA A 703 6.17 -12.72 -21.50
C ALA A 703 4.87 -13.23 -20.88
N LEU A 704 4.05 -12.36 -20.27
CA LEU A 704 2.70 -12.72 -19.80
C LEU A 704 1.62 -12.09 -20.66
N MET A 705 1.75 -10.80 -21.00
CA MET A 705 0.67 -10.05 -21.65
C MET A 705 0.22 -10.69 -22.96
N THR A 706 1.16 -11.05 -23.83
CA THR A 706 0.84 -11.69 -25.12
C THR A 706 0.05 -12.99 -24.93
N GLU A 707 0.45 -13.81 -23.95
CA GLU A 707 -0.18 -15.11 -23.69
C GLU A 707 -1.53 -14.96 -22.98
N TYR A 708 -1.64 -13.99 -22.08
CA TYR A 708 -2.86 -13.68 -21.36
C TYR A 708 -3.95 -13.12 -22.30
N PHE A 709 -3.62 -12.13 -23.13
CA PHE A 709 -4.58 -11.55 -24.08
C PHE A 709 -4.92 -12.49 -25.25
N ALA A 710 -4.01 -13.41 -25.61
CA ALA A 710 -4.33 -14.51 -26.54
C ALA A 710 -5.25 -15.57 -25.93
N GLY A 711 -5.46 -15.56 -24.60
CA GLY A 711 -6.25 -16.55 -23.88
C GLY A 711 -5.54 -17.89 -23.68
N ASN A 712 -4.21 -17.93 -23.80
CA ASN A 712 -3.40 -19.13 -23.61
C ASN A 712 -3.17 -19.47 -22.13
N ILE A 713 -3.32 -18.48 -21.25
CA ILE A 713 -3.36 -18.67 -19.79
C ILE A 713 -4.59 -17.96 -19.21
N THR A 714 -5.34 -18.70 -18.39
CA THR A 714 -6.45 -18.16 -17.61
C THR A 714 -5.95 -17.63 -16.27
N GLU A 715 -6.72 -16.72 -15.67
CA GLU A 715 -6.45 -16.20 -14.32
C GLU A 715 -6.28 -17.31 -13.27
N GLU A 716 -7.14 -18.34 -13.27
CA GLU A 716 -7.02 -19.50 -12.38
C GLU A 716 -5.68 -20.24 -12.55
N ARG A 717 -5.23 -20.46 -13.79
CA ARG A 717 -3.93 -21.11 -14.03
C ARG A 717 -2.77 -20.19 -13.66
N LEU A 718 -2.92 -18.88 -13.84
CA LEU A 718 -1.94 -17.89 -13.41
C LEU A 718 -1.80 -17.89 -11.89
N GLU A 719 -2.90 -17.95 -11.15
CA GLU A 719 -2.91 -18.06 -9.69
C GLU A 719 -2.15 -19.31 -9.23
N LYS A 720 -2.43 -20.48 -9.81
CA LYS A 720 -1.71 -21.73 -9.49
C LYS A 720 -0.22 -21.63 -9.78
N LEU A 721 0.17 -20.97 -10.87
CA LEU A 721 1.57 -20.78 -11.21
C LEU A 721 2.28 -19.84 -10.21
N CYS A 722 1.63 -18.75 -9.78
CA CYS A 722 2.15 -17.85 -8.76
C CYS A 722 2.27 -18.55 -7.39
N ARG A 723 1.24 -19.32 -7.01
CA ARG A 723 1.29 -20.17 -5.82
C ARG A 723 2.47 -21.15 -5.88
N TYR A 724 2.70 -21.79 -7.02
CA TYR A 724 3.79 -22.73 -7.22
C TYR A 724 5.17 -22.05 -7.13
N TRP A 725 5.28 -20.81 -7.61
CA TRP A 725 6.49 -19.98 -7.45
C TRP A 725 6.80 -19.71 -5.97
N VAL A 726 5.82 -19.21 -5.23
CA VAL A 726 5.97 -18.89 -3.80
C VAL A 726 6.24 -20.15 -2.98
N ALA A 727 5.57 -21.27 -3.28
CA ALA A 727 5.81 -22.55 -2.63
C ALA A 727 7.27 -23.03 -2.75
N ARG A 728 7.91 -22.74 -3.89
CA ARG A 728 9.32 -23.05 -4.09
C ARG A 728 10.24 -22.03 -3.43
N TYR A 729 9.99 -20.73 -3.57
CA TYR A 729 11.03 -19.74 -3.26
C TYR A 729 10.76 -18.88 -2.03
N GLY A 730 9.55 -18.84 -1.50
CA GLY A 730 9.17 -17.96 -0.40
C GLY A 730 9.88 -18.26 0.93
N ALA A 731 10.45 -19.45 1.11
CA ALA A 731 11.24 -19.74 2.32
C ALA A 731 12.67 -19.18 2.30
N TYR A 732 13.12 -18.56 1.20
CA TYR A 732 14.42 -17.92 1.09
C TYR A 732 14.33 -16.40 1.36
N PRO A 733 15.44 -15.70 1.66
CA PRO A 733 15.48 -14.25 1.74
C PRO A 733 15.27 -13.64 0.33
N VAL A 734 14.02 -13.33 0.01
CA VAL A 734 13.62 -12.82 -1.31
C VAL A 734 12.96 -11.45 -1.21
N MET A 735 12.98 -10.73 -2.33
CA MET A 735 12.08 -9.61 -2.60
C MET A 735 11.43 -9.87 -3.94
N TRP A 736 10.10 -9.81 -4.00
CA TRP A 736 9.36 -10.16 -5.21
C TRP A 736 9.32 -9.00 -6.18
N THR A 737 9.62 -9.29 -7.43
CA THR A 737 9.28 -8.44 -8.57
C THR A 737 8.32 -9.23 -9.47
N THR A 738 7.31 -8.59 -10.05
CA THR A 738 6.40 -9.30 -10.99
C THR A 738 7.13 -9.71 -12.27
N ALA A 739 7.64 -8.72 -12.99
CA ALA A 739 8.42 -8.81 -14.22
C ALA A 739 9.24 -7.52 -14.39
N GLN A 740 10.11 -7.51 -15.40
CA GLN A 740 10.80 -6.31 -15.85
C GLN A 740 9.85 -5.39 -16.63
N GLU A 741 9.95 -4.09 -16.33
CA GLU A 741 9.34 -3.01 -17.11
C GLU A 741 7.81 -3.14 -17.25
N ALA A 742 7.11 -3.59 -16.20
CA ALA A 742 5.75 -4.14 -16.27
C ALA A 742 4.64 -3.24 -15.69
N ASP A 743 4.91 -1.94 -15.49
CA ASP A 743 3.99 -1.03 -14.78
C ASP A 743 2.74 -0.66 -15.60
N ASN A 744 2.88 -0.02 -16.77
CA ASN A 744 1.74 0.52 -17.54
C ASN A 744 1.86 0.37 -19.07
N ASP A 745 2.77 -0.49 -19.53
CA ASP A 745 3.19 -0.69 -20.91
C ASP A 745 3.43 0.63 -21.68
N TYR A 746 4.19 1.55 -21.07
CA TYR A 746 4.62 2.79 -21.73
C TYR A 746 5.50 2.51 -22.96
N TYR A 747 6.19 1.37 -23.02
CA TYR A 747 6.87 0.95 -24.26
C TYR A 747 5.91 0.52 -25.38
N GLY A 748 4.66 0.16 -25.06
CA GLY A 748 3.62 -0.16 -26.05
C GLY A 748 3.32 1.01 -26.98
N GLU A 749 3.49 2.27 -26.54
CA GLU A 749 3.30 3.44 -27.41
C GLU A 749 4.40 3.52 -28.48
N ASP A 750 5.64 3.23 -28.09
CA ASP A 750 6.81 3.21 -28.99
C ASP A 750 6.79 1.99 -29.94
N ARG A 751 6.25 0.86 -29.48
CA ARG A 751 6.06 -0.36 -30.27
C ARG A 751 4.81 -0.33 -31.17
N GLY A 752 3.83 0.51 -30.82
CA GLY A 752 2.57 0.69 -31.55
C GLY A 752 1.48 -0.35 -31.20
N ASP A 753 1.60 -0.99 -30.04
CA ASP A 753 0.78 -2.12 -29.58
C ASP A 753 0.52 -2.10 -28.06
N CYS A 754 0.14 -0.95 -27.46
CA CYS A 754 -0.22 -0.92 -26.03
C CYS A 754 -1.35 -1.91 -25.72
N GLU A 755 -1.03 -2.99 -25.03
CA GLU A 755 -2.00 -4.03 -24.67
C GLU A 755 -2.51 -3.87 -23.22
N ALA A 756 -1.68 -3.33 -22.32
CA ALA A 756 -2.02 -3.06 -20.92
C ALA A 756 -2.31 -1.58 -20.64
N THR A 757 -3.27 -1.36 -19.76
CA THR A 757 -3.65 -0.10 -19.11
C THR A 757 -3.78 -0.37 -17.61
N PRO A 758 -3.87 0.67 -16.75
CA PRO A 758 -4.12 0.47 -15.33
C PRO A 758 -5.34 -0.43 -15.01
N ASP A 759 -6.33 -0.51 -15.91
CA ASP A 759 -7.56 -1.29 -15.68
C ASP A 759 -7.45 -2.78 -16.08
N ASN A 760 -6.53 -3.13 -16.98
CA ASN A 760 -6.48 -4.48 -17.57
C ASN A 760 -5.09 -5.14 -17.47
N ASN A 761 -4.15 -4.54 -16.73
CA ASN A 761 -2.79 -5.03 -16.59
C ASN A 761 -2.75 -6.39 -15.85
N PRO A 762 -2.38 -7.51 -16.51
CA PRO A 762 -2.38 -8.83 -15.86
C PRO A 762 -1.29 -8.98 -14.78
N TRP A 763 -0.30 -8.10 -14.73
CA TRP A 763 0.74 -8.09 -13.69
C TRP A 763 0.18 -7.77 -12.29
N HIS A 764 -0.99 -7.12 -12.24
CA HIS A 764 -1.76 -6.92 -11.01
C HIS A 764 -2.15 -8.24 -10.34
N PHE A 765 -2.60 -9.22 -11.11
CA PHE A 765 -2.90 -10.55 -10.58
C PHE A 765 -1.65 -11.23 -10.05
N VAL A 766 -0.51 -11.07 -10.73
CA VAL A 766 0.76 -11.68 -10.33
C VAL A 766 1.20 -11.19 -8.95
N ILE A 767 1.21 -9.87 -8.72
CA ILE A 767 1.62 -9.31 -7.42
C ILE A 767 0.65 -9.72 -6.30
N ASP A 768 -0.66 -9.70 -6.56
CA ASP A 768 -1.70 -10.07 -5.59
C ASP A 768 -1.61 -11.57 -5.23
N TYR A 769 -1.37 -12.44 -6.20
CA TYR A 769 -1.24 -13.88 -5.96
C TYR A 769 0.05 -14.23 -5.24
N MET A 770 1.18 -13.60 -5.59
CA MET A 770 2.40 -13.79 -4.81
C MET A 770 2.18 -13.38 -3.35
N HIS A 771 1.57 -12.22 -3.12
CA HIS A 771 1.26 -11.72 -1.78
C HIS A 771 0.29 -12.63 -1.01
N LYS A 772 -0.78 -13.10 -1.66
CA LYS A 772 -1.77 -14.02 -1.07
C LYS A 772 -1.17 -15.32 -0.54
N TYR A 773 -0.17 -15.87 -1.24
CA TYR A 773 0.40 -17.18 -0.92
C TYR A 773 1.72 -17.12 -0.17
N ASP A 774 2.30 -15.94 0.03
CA ASP A 774 3.56 -15.76 0.76
C ASP A 774 3.30 -15.66 2.27
N PRO A 775 3.55 -16.73 3.04
CA PRO A 775 3.24 -16.74 4.47
C PRO A 775 4.15 -15.81 5.28
N TYR A 776 5.20 -15.26 4.65
CA TYR A 776 6.17 -14.40 5.32
C TYR A 776 6.00 -12.93 4.96
N ALA A 777 5.14 -12.55 4.02
CA ALA A 777 4.98 -11.16 3.56
C ALA A 777 6.31 -10.50 3.18
N HIS A 778 7.01 -11.07 2.18
CA HIS A 778 8.20 -10.43 1.62
C HIS A 778 7.83 -9.13 0.87
N PRO A 779 8.75 -8.15 0.81
CA PRO A 779 8.57 -6.96 0.00
C PRO A 779 8.34 -7.30 -1.46
N SER A 780 7.25 -6.80 -2.03
CA SER A 780 6.87 -7.00 -3.42
C SER A 780 6.73 -5.67 -4.18
N THR A 781 7.16 -5.66 -5.45
CA THR A 781 7.10 -4.52 -6.37
C THR A 781 6.74 -4.97 -7.79
N CYS A 782 6.42 -4.01 -8.65
CA CYS A 782 6.60 -4.13 -10.09
C CYS A 782 7.84 -3.32 -10.52
N HIS A 783 8.65 -3.82 -11.46
CA HIS A 783 9.73 -3.01 -12.03
C HIS A 783 9.12 -2.01 -13.03
N GLN A 784 9.35 -0.73 -12.77
CA GLN A 784 8.80 0.35 -13.59
C GLN A 784 9.57 0.48 -14.91
N GLU A 785 8.89 0.94 -15.94
CA GLU A 785 9.49 1.09 -17.28
C GLU A 785 9.69 2.55 -17.64
N HIS A 786 10.52 2.85 -18.63
CA HIS A 786 10.63 4.17 -19.23
C HIS A 786 10.83 5.33 -18.22
N TRP A 787 12.09 5.57 -17.86
CA TRP A 787 12.60 6.61 -16.93
C TRP A 787 12.02 8.03 -16.99
N PHE A 788 11.37 8.45 -18.09
CA PHE A 788 10.78 9.78 -18.22
C PHE A 788 9.26 9.81 -17.99
N TYR A 789 8.57 8.70 -18.22
CA TYR A 789 7.11 8.65 -18.17
C TYR A 789 6.58 8.00 -16.91
N THR A 790 7.36 7.13 -16.25
CA THR A 790 6.89 6.42 -15.05
C THR A 790 7.50 7.00 -13.78
N GLY A 791 6.63 7.53 -12.94
CA GLY A 791 6.94 8.04 -11.60
C GLY A 791 6.16 7.26 -10.54
N ALA A 792 6.27 7.71 -9.30
CA ALA A 792 5.43 7.21 -8.22
C ALA A 792 3.97 7.67 -8.40
N ASN A 793 3.73 8.87 -8.91
CA ASN A 793 2.38 9.45 -9.05
C ASN A 793 1.48 8.81 -10.12
N ASN A 794 2.03 7.97 -10.99
CA ASN A 794 1.30 7.39 -12.11
C ASN A 794 1.55 5.90 -12.29
N SER A 795 2.19 5.25 -11.31
CA SER A 795 2.26 3.81 -11.24
C SER A 795 0.86 3.21 -11.08
N SER A 796 0.53 2.16 -11.83
CA SER A 796 -0.74 1.44 -11.67
C SER A 796 -0.79 0.51 -10.47
N PHE A 797 0.33 0.41 -9.73
CA PHE A 797 0.45 -0.43 -8.55
C PHE A 797 0.38 0.38 -7.25
N ASP A 798 0.27 1.71 -7.32
CA ASP A 798 0.39 2.56 -6.13
C ASP A 798 -0.67 2.27 -5.06
N ASP A 799 -1.90 1.98 -5.46
CA ASP A 799 -3.04 1.70 -4.56
C ASP A 799 -3.14 0.23 -4.13
N ARG A 800 -2.19 -0.63 -4.54
CA ARG A 800 -2.19 -2.05 -4.20
C ARG A 800 -1.45 -2.32 -2.90
N ASP A 801 -2.12 -3.00 -1.98
CA ASP A 801 -1.55 -3.46 -0.69
C ASP A 801 -0.30 -4.33 -0.90
N ALA A 802 -0.34 -5.18 -1.93
CA ALA A 802 0.78 -6.05 -2.30
C ALA A 802 1.98 -5.28 -2.88
N HIS A 803 1.83 -4.03 -3.33
CA HIS A 803 2.94 -3.23 -3.82
C HIS A 803 3.52 -2.41 -2.68
N THR A 804 4.74 -2.71 -2.22
CA THR A 804 5.25 -2.14 -0.96
C THR A 804 6.49 -1.28 -1.09
N TRP A 805 7.09 -1.23 -2.28
CA TRP A 805 8.25 -0.40 -2.64
C TRP A 805 8.23 -0.13 -4.14
N TYR A 806 8.97 0.87 -4.61
CA TYR A 806 9.12 1.16 -6.05
C TYR A 806 10.49 0.72 -6.55
N ALA A 807 10.48 -0.14 -7.57
CA ALA A 807 11.63 -0.44 -8.40
C ALA A 807 11.67 0.53 -9.59
N ALA A 808 12.29 1.70 -9.39
CA ALA A 808 12.35 2.73 -10.41
C ALA A 808 13.42 2.40 -11.46
N GLN A 809 13.07 2.49 -12.74
CA GLN A 809 14.04 2.57 -13.82
C GLN A 809 14.42 4.03 -14.01
N TYR A 810 15.56 4.44 -13.48
CA TYR A 810 15.96 5.85 -13.49
C TYR A 810 17.42 6.04 -13.88
N TYR A 811 17.64 6.85 -14.91
CA TYR A 811 18.97 7.33 -15.23
C TYR A 811 19.07 8.84 -15.09
N LEU A 812 20.16 9.28 -14.48
CA LEU A 812 20.50 10.69 -14.38
C LEU A 812 21.29 11.16 -15.59
N GLN A 813 20.90 12.32 -16.13
CA GLN A 813 21.65 12.99 -17.18
C GLN A 813 22.91 13.62 -16.58
N LEU A 814 24.07 13.09 -16.99
CA LEU A 814 25.39 13.54 -16.54
C LEU A 814 25.95 14.71 -17.37
N HIS A 815 25.24 15.13 -18.44
CA HIS A 815 25.74 16.10 -19.41
C HIS A 815 25.24 17.54 -19.17
N LEU A 816 26.12 18.47 -19.54
CA LEU A 816 26.02 19.94 -19.49
C LEU A 816 24.80 20.60 -20.16
N GLU A 817 24.18 19.93 -21.13
CA GLU A 817 23.29 20.59 -22.11
C GLU A 817 21.80 20.35 -21.87
N ASP A 818 21.42 19.40 -21.02
CA ASP A 818 20.02 19.13 -20.68
C ASP A 818 19.69 19.57 -19.24
N PRO A 819 18.49 20.12 -19.00
CA PRO A 819 18.09 20.55 -17.66
C PRO A 819 17.90 19.33 -16.75
N PHE A 820 18.73 19.21 -15.71
CA PHE A 820 18.55 18.26 -14.62
C PHE A 820 17.12 18.38 -14.04
N THR A 821 16.27 17.38 -14.26
CA THR A 821 14.88 17.40 -13.80
C THR A 821 14.76 16.85 -12.39
N TRP A 822 15.02 17.72 -11.41
CA TRP A 822 14.73 17.46 -10.00
C TRP A 822 13.29 17.03 -9.74
N GLN A 823 12.37 17.35 -10.66
CA GLN A 823 10.97 16.97 -10.60
C GLN A 823 10.76 15.45 -10.48
N PHE A 824 11.55 14.64 -11.19
CA PHE A 824 11.41 13.18 -11.14
C PHE A 824 11.81 12.63 -9.77
N LEU A 825 12.99 13.02 -9.28
CA LEU A 825 13.44 12.66 -7.93
C LEU A 825 12.49 13.18 -6.84
N ARG A 826 11.91 14.37 -7.05
CA ARG A 826 10.89 14.94 -6.16
C ARG A 826 9.55 14.22 -6.25
N ASP A 827 9.24 13.50 -7.31
CA ASP A 827 8.01 12.70 -7.38
C ASP A 827 8.10 11.51 -6.41
N TYR A 828 9.16 10.73 -6.54
CA TYR A 828 9.46 9.63 -5.62
C TYR A 828 9.67 10.11 -4.18
N TYR A 829 10.43 11.19 -3.98
CA TYR A 829 10.62 11.77 -2.65
C TYR A 829 9.37 12.49 -2.12
N GLY A 830 8.50 13.00 -2.99
CA GLY A 830 7.30 13.75 -2.62
C GLY A 830 6.18 12.85 -2.09
N ASN A 831 6.16 11.60 -2.54
CA ASN A 831 5.32 10.53 -1.99
C ASN A 831 5.86 9.94 -0.68
N ILE A 832 6.76 10.65 0.02
CA ILE A 832 7.35 10.22 1.29
C ILE A 832 6.29 10.05 2.37
N GLY A 833 6.23 8.82 2.88
CA GLY A 833 5.22 8.32 3.80
C GLY A 833 4.57 7.01 3.36
N SER A 834 4.64 6.66 2.06
CA SER A 834 4.00 5.45 1.52
C SER A 834 4.95 4.25 1.38
N LYS A 835 6.06 4.36 0.61
CA LYS A 835 6.85 3.20 0.15
C LYS A 835 8.34 3.54 -0.08
N PRO A 836 9.31 2.63 0.19
CA PRO A 836 10.72 2.81 -0.18
C PRO A 836 10.92 2.86 -1.70
N VAL A 837 11.96 3.57 -2.16
CA VAL A 837 12.29 3.69 -3.59
C VAL A 837 13.73 3.25 -3.83
N VAL A 838 13.94 2.40 -4.81
CA VAL A 838 15.25 1.96 -5.28
C VAL A 838 15.45 2.44 -6.70
N ASN A 839 16.64 2.97 -7.02
CA ASN A 839 17.04 3.07 -8.42
C ASN A 839 17.39 1.64 -8.88
N TYR A 840 16.36 0.90 -9.26
CA TYR A 840 16.40 -0.53 -9.49
C TYR A 840 17.12 -0.87 -10.79
N GLU A 841 16.98 0.00 -11.80
CA GLU A 841 17.68 -0.10 -13.07
C GLU A 841 18.11 1.29 -13.57
N GLY A 842 19.41 1.58 -13.45
CA GLY A 842 20.04 2.74 -14.10
C GLY A 842 20.71 2.35 -15.42
N ARG A 843 21.46 3.29 -16.01
CA ARG A 843 22.31 2.95 -17.16
C ARG A 843 23.46 2.04 -16.71
N TYR A 844 23.55 0.86 -17.32
CA TYR A 844 24.60 -0.13 -17.04
C TYR A 844 25.99 0.30 -17.51
N ASP A 845 26.98 -0.09 -16.71
CA ASP A 845 28.40 0.09 -16.94
C ASP A 845 28.87 -0.71 -18.16
N HIS A 846 29.78 -0.11 -18.92
CA HIS A 846 30.29 -0.62 -20.20
C HIS A 846 29.20 -0.92 -21.26
N PHE A 847 27.96 -0.45 -21.06
CA PHE A 847 26.85 -0.59 -22.02
C PHE A 847 26.28 0.76 -22.46
N TRP A 848 25.61 1.48 -21.55
CA TRP A 848 25.05 2.82 -21.84
C TRP A 848 25.88 3.96 -21.26
N VAL A 849 26.67 3.67 -20.23
CA VAL A 849 27.61 4.59 -19.60
C VAL A 849 28.91 3.88 -19.30
N GLY A 850 29.95 4.65 -19.05
CA GLY A 850 31.18 4.12 -18.49
C GLY A 850 31.18 4.05 -16.97
N THR A 851 32.35 3.72 -16.43
CA THR A 851 32.61 3.57 -15.00
C THR A 851 32.19 4.80 -14.18
N TYR A 852 32.39 6.01 -14.70
CA TYR A 852 31.96 7.22 -14.00
C TYR A 852 30.45 7.34 -13.95
N GLY A 853 29.76 7.08 -15.05
CA GLY A 853 28.31 7.19 -15.08
C GLY A 853 27.59 6.17 -14.20
N ALA A 854 28.07 4.93 -14.16
CA ALA A 854 27.53 3.91 -13.26
C ALA A 854 27.71 4.32 -11.79
N ARG A 855 28.93 4.72 -11.39
CA ARG A 855 29.22 5.19 -10.03
C ARG A 855 28.40 6.43 -9.64
N ALA A 856 28.28 7.41 -10.54
CA ALA A 856 27.58 8.65 -10.26
C ALA A 856 26.09 8.43 -10.00
N GLN A 857 25.44 7.55 -10.75
CA GLN A 857 24.02 7.20 -10.55
C GLN A 857 23.77 6.61 -9.15
N GLY A 858 24.69 5.78 -8.65
CA GLY A 858 24.60 5.24 -7.29
C GLY A 858 24.64 6.33 -6.22
N TRP A 859 25.65 7.22 -6.26
CA TRP A 859 25.73 8.35 -5.33
C TRP A 859 24.50 9.25 -5.41
N GLN A 860 24.04 9.55 -6.62
CA GLN A 860 22.88 10.40 -6.83
C GLN A 860 21.59 9.77 -6.32
N ALA A 861 21.40 8.45 -6.44
CA ALA A 861 20.23 7.77 -5.90
C ALA A 861 20.10 8.01 -4.38
N PHE A 862 21.13 7.65 -3.61
CA PHE A 862 21.13 7.82 -2.15
C PHE A 862 21.07 9.28 -1.72
N MET A 863 21.81 10.17 -2.39
CA MET A 863 21.82 11.60 -2.03
C MET A 863 20.50 12.31 -2.34
N ASN A 864 19.62 11.70 -3.15
CA ASN A 864 18.34 12.26 -3.55
C ASN A 864 17.13 11.48 -3.03
N GLY A 865 17.32 10.70 -1.97
CA GLY A 865 16.25 10.07 -1.20
C GLY A 865 15.75 8.73 -1.71
N HIS A 866 16.46 8.11 -2.67
CA HIS A 866 16.31 6.67 -2.89
C HIS A 866 17.11 5.92 -1.82
N VAL A 867 16.71 4.69 -1.53
CA VAL A 867 17.28 3.85 -0.46
C VAL A 867 18.03 2.64 -0.99
N GLY A 868 18.24 2.59 -2.30
CA GLY A 868 18.96 1.52 -2.96
C GLY A 868 19.41 1.85 -4.37
N TYR A 869 20.39 1.09 -4.84
CA TYR A 869 20.91 1.14 -6.19
C TYR A 869 21.17 -0.25 -6.75
N GLY A 870 20.59 -0.53 -7.94
CA GLY A 870 20.93 -1.67 -8.79
C GLY A 870 22.05 -1.31 -9.75
N TYR A 871 23.26 -1.72 -9.42
CA TYR A 871 24.40 -1.65 -10.33
C TYR A 871 24.28 -2.77 -11.36
N GLY A 872 24.56 -2.50 -12.63
CA GLY A 872 24.71 -3.54 -13.62
C GLY A 872 25.82 -3.20 -14.59
N VAL A 873 26.43 -4.23 -15.17
CA VAL A 873 27.62 -4.13 -16.01
C VAL A 873 27.60 -5.13 -17.14
N GLN A 874 28.06 -4.73 -18.32
CA GLN A 874 28.22 -5.63 -19.45
C GLN A 874 29.38 -6.63 -19.19
N PRO A 875 29.22 -7.94 -19.48
CA PRO A 875 28.02 -8.66 -19.90
C PRO A 875 27.23 -9.33 -18.76
N ILE A 876 27.52 -9.04 -17.48
CA ILE A 876 26.84 -9.65 -16.32
C ILE A 876 25.33 -9.37 -16.35
N TRP A 877 24.92 -8.14 -16.65
CA TRP A 877 23.50 -7.80 -16.73
C TRP A 877 22.80 -8.57 -17.86
N SER A 878 23.46 -8.75 -19.01
CA SER A 878 22.98 -9.58 -20.10
C SER A 878 24.08 -10.07 -21.05
N ILE A 879 24.22 -11.39 -21.14
CA ILE A 879 25.14 -12.06 -22.05
C ILE A 879 24.77 -11.90 -23.54
N PHE A 880 23.50 -11.64 -23.86
CA PHE A 880 23.03 -11.55 -25.25
C PHE A 880 23.48 -10.29 -25.99
N TRP A 881 23.80 -9.24 -25.23
CA TRP A 881 24.13 -7.93 -25.79
C TRP A 881 25.65 -7.72 -25.93
N SER A 882 26.45 -8.74 -25.61
CA SER A 882 27.90 -8.72 -25.82
C SER A 882 28.23 -8.98 -27.30
N GLY A 883 29.13 -8.21 -27.91
CA GLY A 883 29.59 -8.48 -29.28
C GLY A 883 28.58 -8.19 -30.40
N VAL A 884 27.45 -7.54 -30.10
CA VAL A 884 26.43 -7.21 -31.12
C VAL A 884 26.98 -6.17 -32.12
N GLU A 885 27.03 -6.52 -33.40
CA GLU A 885 27.49 -5.62 -34.47
C GLU A 885 26.54 -4.41 -34.64
N GLY A 886 27.10 -3.21 -34.81
CA GLY A 886 26.34 -2.00 -35.18
C GLY A 886 25.83 -1.14 -34.03
N ILE A 887 26.16 -1.49 -32.78
CA ILE A 887 25.97 -0.63 -31.61
C ILE A 887 27.34 -0.04 -31.24
N ASP A 888 27.43 1.26 -31.02
CA ASP A 888 28.70 1.94 -30.69
C ASP A 888 29.19 1.59 -29.26
N ASP A 889 30.50 1.68 -29.03
CA ASP A 889 31.08 1.57 -27.68
C ASP A 889 30.41 2.54 -26.70
N SER A 890 30.28 2.13 -25.44
CA SER A 890 29.74 3.00 -24.41
C SER A 890 30.68 4.18 -24.16
N SER A 891 30.14 5.35 -23.79
CA SER A 891 30.97 6.51 -23.46
C SER A 891 30.36 7.38 -22.39
N ASP A 892 31.23 8.03 -21.61
CA ASP A 892 30.88 9.06 -20.65
C ASP A 892 31.90 10.22 -20.69
N GLU A 893 31.80 11.16 -19.75
CA GLU A 893 32.70 12.32 -19.69
C GLU A 893 34.18 11.96 -19.52
N LEU A 894 34.50 10.74 -19.09
CA LEU A 894 35.87 10.29 -18.83
C LEU A 894 36.44 9.41 -19.95
N GLY A 895 35.63 8.89 -20.87
CA GLY A 895 36.13 8.13 -22.00
C GLY A 895 35.12 7.23 -22.71
N THR A 896 35.66 6.35 -23.53
CA THR A 896 34.94 5.29 -24.26
C THR A 896 35.35 3.94 -23.67
N TYR A 897 34.39 3.04 -23.46
CA TYR A 897 34.58 1.75 -22.79
C TYR A 897 34.09 0.63 -23.71
N ASN A 898 34.87 -0.45 -23.74
CA ASN A 898 34.64 -1.59 -24.60
C ASN A 898 33.37 -2.34 -24.17
N ARG A 899 32.44 -2.54 -25.09
CA ARG A 899 31.24 -3.34 -24.84
C ARG A 899 31.48 -4.85 -25.02
N ASP A 900 32.57 -5.23 -25.68
CA ASP A 900 32.88 -6.63 -26.01
C ASP A 900 33.65 -7.34 -24.90
N ASP A 901 33.66 -6.79 -23.70
CA ASP A 901 34.26 -7.42 -22.52
C ASP A 901 33.59 -8.77 -22.23
N ASN A 902 34.39 -9.75 -21.82
CA ASN A 902 33.86 -11.02 -21.33
C ASN A 902 33.33 -10.88 -19.89
N TRP A 903 32.60 -11.88 -19.40
CA TRP A 903 31.97 -11.77 -18.08
C TRP A 903 32.96 -11.60 -16.92
N VAL A 904 34.18 -12.13 -17.02
CA VAL A 904 35.23 -11.91 -15.99
C VAL A 904 35.72 -10.47 -16.03
N GLU A 905 35.92 -9.90 -17.22
CA GLU A 905 36.29 -8.49 -17.39
C GLU A 905 35.18 -7.56 -16.85
N GLY A 906 33.91 -7.86 -17.17
CA GLY A 906 32.76 -7.13 -16.62
C GLY A 906 32.61 -7.26 -15.11
N LEU A 907 32.83 -8.45 -14.55
CA LEU A 907 32.82 -8.68 -13.10
C LEU A 907 33.83 -7.79 -12.36
N TYR A 908 35.02 -7.63 -12.96
CA TYR A 908 36.12 -6.81 -12.45
C TYR A 908 36.11 -5.36 -12.94
N ALA A 909 35.05 -4.90 -13.60
CA ALA A 909 34.91 -3.50 -13.96
C ALA A 909 35.00 -2.60 -12.71
N GLU A 910 35.71 -1.48 -12.84
CA GLU A 910 36.08 -0.64 -11.69
C GLU A 910 34.86 -0.13 -10.91
N ALA A 911 33.74 0.17 -11.59
CA ALA A 911 32.59 0.74 -10.91
C ALA A 911 31.94 -0.24 -9.93
N GLY A 912 32.00 -1.55 -10.20
CA GLY A 912 31.48 -2.58 -9.30
C GLY A 912 32.16 -2.54 -7.93
N GLU A 913 33.45 -2.24 -7.88
CA GLU A 913 34.15 -1.97 -6.61
C GLU A 913 33.81 -0.57 -6.07
N GLN A 914 33.77 0.45 -6.92
CA GLN A 914 33.63 1.83 -6.47
C GLN A 914 32.24 2.17 -5.90
N VAL A 915 31.18 1.47 -6.31
CA VAL A 915 29.83 1.67 -5.75
C VAL A 915 29.74 1.17 -4.31
N THR A 916 30.61 0.24 -3.89
CA THR A 916 30.68 -0.23 -2.49
C THR A 916 31.08 0.89 -1.53
N TYR A 917 31.83 1.89 -2.01
CA TYR A 917 32.21 3.05 -1.21
C TYR A 917 31.02 3.89 -0.75
N ILE A 918 29.88 3.79 -1.45
CA ILE A 918 28.62 4.41 -1.03
C ILE A 918 28.16 3.77 0.28
N LYS A 919 28.03 2.44 0.30
CA LYS A 919 27.66 1.66 1.49
C LYS A 919 28.66 1.90 2.62
N ASN A 920 29.95 1.78 2.35
CA ASN A 920 31.02 1.95 3.35
C ASN A 920 31.00 3.33 4.02
N LEU A 921 30.62 4.39 3.28
CA LEU A 921 30.44 5.72 3.85
C LEU A 921 29.12 5.81 4.64
N LEU A 922 28.00 5.45 4.00
CA LEU A 922 26.65 5.73 4.49
C LEU A 922 26.28 4.90 5.72
N GLU A 923 26.87 3.71 5.91
CA GLU A 923 26.67 2.89 7.13
C GLU A 923 27.23 3.55 8.41
N ASN A 924 28.09 4.56 8.29
CA ASN A 924 28.53 5.35 9.44
C ASN A 924 27.47 6.37 9.91
N TYR A 925 26.38 6.51 9.16
CA TYR A 925 25.28 7.44 9.44
C TYR A 925 23.95 6.71 9.47
N GLU A 926 22.95 7.36 10.07
CA GLU A 926 21.55 6.95 9.92
C GLU A 926 21.05 7.38 8.53
N TRP A 927 21.62 6.79 7.47
CA TRP A 927 21.43 7.20 6.07
C TRP A 927 19.96 7.25 5.65
N TRP A 928 19.10 6.44 6.28
CA TRP A 928 17.65 6.45 6.10
C TRP A 928 16.96 7.74 6.57
N ARG A 929 17.69 8.64 7.24
CA ARG A 929 17.24 9.97 7.67
C ARG A 929 17.73 11.09 6.77
N LEU A 930 18.47 10.78 5.69
CA LEU A 930 18.98 11.80 4.77
C LEU A 930 17.85 12.54 4.09
N VAL A 931 17.89 13.87 4.18
CA VAL A 931 16.98 14.78 3.51
C VAL A 931 17.72 15.45 2.34
N PRO A 932 17.30 15.23 1.09
CA PRO A 932 17.92 15.82 -0.08
C PRO A 932 17.62 17.32 -0.18
N CYS A 933 18.63 18.07 -0.64
CA CYS A 933 18.54 19.51 -0.86
C CYS A 933 18.13 19.88 -2.29
N PHE A 934 18.10 18.91 -3.22
CA PHE A 934 17.77 19.11 -4.64
C PHE A 934 18.45 20.35 -5.25
N ASN A 935 17.75 21.20 -6.01
CA ASN A 935 18.29 22.45 -6.59
C ASN A 935 18.47 23.62 -5.61
N GLY A 936 18.44 23.36 -4.31
CA GLY A 936 18.50 24.38 -3.27
C GLY A 936 17.43 24.16 -2.21
N SER A 937 17.80 24.43 -0.97
CA SER A 937 16.94 24.22 0.19
C SER A 937 17.29 25.19 1.32
N TYR A 938 16.59 25.06 2.45
CA TYR A 938 16.98 25.71 3.70
C TYR A 938 18.40 25.33 4.16
N TYR A 939 18.92 24.18 3.71
CA TYR A 939 20.18 23.60 4.16
C TYR A 939 21.34 23.77 3.17
N TYR A 940 21.07 24.20 1.94
CA TYR A 940 22.13 24.34 0.93
C TYR A 940 21.77 25.35 -0.16
N GLU A 941 22.71 26.26 -0.42
CA GLU A 941 22.66 27.23 -1.52
C GLU A 941 23.68 26.81 -2.60
N PRO A 942 23.23 26.31 -3.76
CA PRO A 942 24.12 25.87 -4.83
C PRO A 942 24.82 27.03 -5.54
N ASN A 943 25.99 26.76 -6.10
CA ASN A 943 26.74 27.73 -6.92
C ASN A 943 27.24 27.11 -8.23
N GLY A 944 26.32 26.53 -8.98
CA GLY A 944 26.61 25.83 -10.23
C GLY A 944 25.66 24.66 -10.42
N TRP A 945 26.11 23.68 -11.19
CA TRP A 945 25.43 22.40 -11.39
C TRP A 945 26.42 21.27 -11.07
N GLY A 946 25.98 20.01 -11.14
CA GLY A 946 26.87 18.87 -10.95
C GLY A 946 27.08 18.50 -9.47
N TYR A 947 25.99 18.50 -8.69
CA TYR A 947 26.02 18.18 -7.27
C TYR A 947 24.76 17.40 -6.84
N SER A 948 24.87 16.68 -5.73
CA SER A 948 23.74 16.21 -4.94
C SER A 948 24.12 16.38 -3.47
N VAL A 949 23.31 17.12 -2.73
CA VAL A 949 23.58 17.45 -1.33
C VAL A 949 22.41 16.98 -0.50
N SER A 950 22.69 16.34 0.64
CA SER A 950 21.70 15.90 1.61
C SER A 950 22.18 16.19 3.02
N THR A 951 21.25 16.17 3.98
CA THR A 951 21.55 16.46 5.39
C THR A 951 20.78 15.54 6.32
N ILE A 952 21.33 15.29 7.51
CA ILE A 952 20.60 14.77 8.66
C ILE A 952 20.46 15.94 9.63
N GLU A 953 19.27 16.52 9.64
CA GLU A 953 18.96 17.74 10.40
C GLU A 953 20.00 18.84 10.12
N ASN A 954 20.58 19.41 11.18
CA ASN A 954 21.62 20.44 11.10
C ASN A 954 22.97 19.89 11.62
N ASP A 955 23.08 18.56 11.77
CA ASP A 955 24.24 17.89 12.38
C ASP A 955 25.20 17.32 11.35
N VAL A 956 24.69 16.70 10.30
CA VAL A 956 25.50 16.02 9.28
C VAL A 956 25.10 16.50 7.90
N TYR A 957 26.05 16.98 7.11
CA TYR A 957 25.83 17.35 5.72
C TYR A 957 26.73 16.50 4.82
N LEU A 958 26.14 15.95 3.76
CA LEU A 958 26.82 15.18 2.74
C LEU A 958 26.67 15.88 1.39
N GLY A 959 27.76 16.04 0.65
CA GLY A 959 27.73 16.65 -0.67
C GLY A 959 28.54 15.85 -1.69
N TYR A 960 27.84 15.21 -2.63
CA TYR A 960 28.44 14.58 -3.80
C TYR A 960 28.61 15.60 -4.93
N PHE A 961 29.84 15.81 -5.40
CA PHE A 961 30.18 16.79 -6.42
C PHE A 961 30.86 16.13 -7.62
N TYR A 962 30.15 16.03 -8.74
CA TYR A 962 30.54 15.19 -9.87
C TYR A 962 30.96 15.97 -11.14
N GLY A 963 30.80 17.29 -11.19
CA GLY A 963 31.24 18.08 -12.36
C GLY A 963 32.75 17.99 -12.66
N THR A 964 33.13 17.92 -13.94
CA THR A 964 34.52 17.69 -14.41
C THR A 964 35.15 18.93 -15.09
N GLY A 965 36.47 19.16 -14.96
CA GLY A 965 37.19 20.25 -15.67
C GLY A 965 37.27 21.63 -14.97
N GLU A 966 37.73 22.67 -15.70
CA GLU A 966 38.09 24.00 -15.14
C GLU A 966 36.90 24.86 -14.66
N ASN A 967 35.66 24.50 -15.00
CA ASN A 967 34.46 25.32 -14.76
C ASN A 967 33.78 25.11 -13.38
N TYR A 968 34.30 24.26 -12.48
CA TYR A 968 33.55 23.76 -11.29
C TYR A 968 34.15 24.09 -9.93
N THR A 969 34.71 25.30 -9.78
CA THR A 969 35.41 25.69 -8.53
C THR A 969 34.53 26.31 -7.45
N ALA A 970 33.21 26.40 -7.68
CA ALA A 970 32.27 26.98 -6.74
C ALA A 970 31.21 25.95 -6.37
N LEU A 971 31.35 25.32 -5.19
CA LEU A 971 30.53 24.17 -4.79
C LEU A 971 29.31 24.56 -3.95
N GLY A 972 29.00 25.85 -3.84
CA GLY A 972 27.90 26.35 -3.02
C GLY A 972 28.25 26.55 -1.54
N THR A 973 27.21 26.71 -0.73
CA THR A 973 27.28 27.03 0.70
C THR A 973 26.30 26.13 1.45
N LEU A 974 26.78 25.40 2.46
CA LEU A 974 25.90 24.73 3.42
C LEU A 974 25.27 25.80 4.34
N MET A 975 23.99 25.64 4.61
CA MET A 975 23.15 26.62 5.29
C MET A 975 22.49 26.01 6.52
N SER A 976 22.01 26.88 7.41
CA SER A 976 21.25 26.49 8.61
C SER A 976 22.00 25.58 9.57
N MET A 977 23.32 25.66 9.55
CA MET A 977 24.20 24.90 10.44
C MET A 977 24.08 25.41 11.88
N LYS A 978 24.31 24.51 12.85
CA LYS A 978 24.45 24.89 14.26
C LYS A 978 25.69 25.77 14.43
N ASN A 979 25.68 26.62 15.45
CA ASN A 979 26.90 27.32 15.85
C ASN A 979 27.80 26.37 16.65
N GLY A 980 29.09 26.37 16.33
CA GLY A 980 30.11 25.54 16.96
C GLY A 980 31.03 24.87 15.94
N GLU A 981 31.84 23.94 16.42
CA GLU A 981 32.80 23.22 15.58
C GLU A 981 32.18 22.06 14.78
N TYR A 982 32.58 21.95 13.52
CA TYR A 982 32.30 20.83 12.61
C TYR A 982 33.60 20.19 12.13
N GLU A 983 33.64 18.87 12.05
CA GLU A 983 34.68 18.12 11.34
C GLU A 983 34.32 17.98 9.86
N VAL A 984 35.31 18.16 8.98
CA VAL A 984 35.15 18.13 7.53
C VAL A 984 36.12 17.12 6.93
N THR A 985 35.61 16.19 6.13
CA THR A 985 36.42 15.18 5.44
C THR A 985 35.94 15.00 4.00
N TRP A 986 36.88 14.77 3.08
CA TRP A 986 36.58 14.44 1.69
C TRP A 986 36.86 12.96 1.39
N LEU A 987 35.97 12.33 0.65
CA LEU A 987 36.10 10.98 0.10
C LEU A 987 36.29 11.05 -1.42
N ASN A 988 37.34 10.39 -1.92
CA ASN A 988 37.54 10.17 -3.34
C ASN A 988 36.67 8.99 -3.81
N CYS A 989 35.60 9.26 -4.56
CA CYS A 989 34.65 8.24 -5.00
C CYS A 989 35.27 7.15 -5.90
N ARG A 990 36.43 7.41 -6.53
CA ARG A 990 37.09 6.45 -7.44
C ARG A 990 38.01 5.48 -6.71
N THR A 991 38.56 5.89 -5.56
CA THR A 991 39.61 5.14 -4.86
C THR A 991 39.22 4.70 -3.45
N GLY A 992 38.12 5.24 -2.90
CA GLY A 992 37.71 4.98 -1.52
C GLY A 992 38.57 5.70 -0.48
N GLU A 993 39.55 6.50 -0.90
CA GLU A 993 40.49 7.17 0.01
C GLU A 993 39.90 8.46 0.59
N TYR A 994 40.04 8.63 1.90
CA TYR A 994 39.71 9.85 2.62
C TYR A 994 40.89 10.82 2.68
N THR A 995 40.63 12.12 2.61
CA THR A 995 41.63 13.15 2.95
C THR A 995 41.83 13.24 4.47
N GLU A 996 42.91 13.88 4.93
CA GLU A 996 43.01 14.30 6.34
C GLU A 996 41.80 15.20 6.69
N SER A 997 41.14 14.91 7.82
CA SER A 997 40.03 15.72 8.30
C SER A 997 40.53 17.06 8.85
N PHE A 998 39.67 18.08 8.79
CA PHE A 998 39.95 19.38 9.40
C PHE A 998 38.69 19.96 10.04
N THR A 999 38.88 20.82 11.04
CA THR A 999 37.76 21.43 11.78
C THR A 999 37.46 22.83 11.27
N VAL A 1000 36.18 23.18 11.22
CA VAL A 1000 35.68 24.53 10.91
C VAL A 1000 34.74 24.99 12.02
N ASN A 1001 34.86 26.24 12.46
CA ASN A 1001 33.98 26.81 13.48
C ASN A 1001 32.93 27.71 12.83
N ILE A 1002 31.66 27.35 12.98
CA ILE A 1002 30.52 28.03 12.39
C ILE A 1002 29.89 28.98 13.40
N THR A 1003 29.65 30.23 12.99
CA THR A 1003 29.11 31.29 13.87
C THR A 1003 27.88 32.01 13.32
N ASP A 1004 27.61 31.86 12.03
CA ASP A 1004 26.53 32.51 11.30
C ASP A 1004 25.63 31.48 10.59
N GLY A 1005 25.75 30.20 10.96
CA GLY A 1005 25.01 29.08 10.41
C GLY A 1005 25.34 28.74 8.95
N LYS A 1006 26.49 29.18 8.43
CA LYS A 1006 26.87 28.98 7.03
C LYS A 1006 28.28 28.44 6.88
N TYR A 1007 28.47 27.54 5.93
CA TYR A 1007 29.78 27.04 5.52
C TYR A 1007 29.94 27.06 4.01
N LYS A 1008 30.82 27.94 3.51
CA LYS A 1008 31.17 27.96 2.09
C LYS A 1008 32.11 26.80 1.79
N ILE A 1009 31.66 25.88 0.94
CA ILE A 1009 32.37 24.66 0.64
C ILE A 1009 33.67 24.98 -0.12
N PRO A 1010 34.83 24.44 0.31
CA PRO A 1010 36.09 24.66 -0.39
C PRO A 1010 36.10 23.95 -1.75
N LYS A 1011 37.09 24.23 -2.59
CA LYS A 1011 37.27 23.48 -3.85
C LYS A 1011 37.52 22.00 -3.55
N LYS A 1012 37.09 21.13 -4.47
CA LYS A 1012 37.39 19.69 -4.42
C LYS A 1012 38.90 19.46 -4.29
N PRO A 1013 39.34 18.41 -3.59
CA PRO A 1013 40.76 18.09 -3.45
C PRO A 1013 41.49 17.80 -4.78
N GLY A 1014 40.76 17.33 -5.81
CA GLY A 1014 41.30 17.08 -7.14
C GLY A 1014 40.21 16.93 -8.21
N ASP A 1015 40.62 16.49 -9.40
CA ASP A 1015 39.71 16.20 -10.51
C ASP A 1015 38.79 15.00 -10.22
N GLY A 1016 37.76 14.85 -11.06
CA GLY A 1016 36.72 13.82 -10.90
C GLY A 1016 35.73 14.13 -9.78
N ASP A 1017 34.87 13.17 -9.46
CA ASP A 1017 33.82 13.24 -8.44
C ASP A 1017 34.29 12.99 -6.98
N TRP A 1018 33.75 13.75 -6.04
CA TRP A 1018 34.13 13.67 -4.63
C TRP A 1018 32.91 13.82 -3.73
N VAL A 1019 32.93 13.17 -2.56
CA VAL A 1019 31.97 13.43 -1.49
C VAL A 1019 32.63 14.23 -0.38
N ILE A 1020 31.97 15.28 0.11
CA ILE A 1020 32.33 15.94 1.37
C ILE A 1020 31.38 15.46 2.48
N THR A 1021 31.93 15.24 3.66
CA THR A 1021 31.22 15.04 4.93
C THR A 1021 31.49 16.25 5.82
N VAL A 1022 30.46 16.82 6.44
CA VAL A 1022 30.57 17.93 7.38
C VAL A 1022 29.71 17.62 8.60
N GLU A 1023 30.34 17.33 9.73
CA GLU A 1023 29.71 16.76 10.92
C GLU A 1023 29.90 17.63 12.16
N TYR A 1024 28.81 17.91 12.89
CA TYR A 1024 28.86 18.71 14.11
C TYR A 1024 29.52 17.94 15.25
N ILE A 1025 30.56 18.51 15.86
CA ILE A 1025 31.30 17.90 16.98
C ILE A 1025 31.10 18.60 18.33
N GLY A 1026 30.17 19.56 18.40
CA GLY A 1026 29.61 20.05 19.67
C GLY A 1026 30.53 20.90 20.55
N LYS A 1027 31.62 21.46 20.00
CA LYS A 1027 32.54 22.34 20.74
C LYS A 1027 32.25 23.82 20.52
#